data_AF-A0A6S8RSR6-F1
#
_entry.id   AF-A0A6S8RSR6-F1
#
_cell.length_a   1.000
_cell.length_b   1.000
_cell.length_c   1.000
_cell.angle_alpha   90.00
_cell.angle_beta   90.00
_cell.angle_gamma   90.00
#
_symmetry.space_group_name_H-M   'P 1'
#
loop_
_entity.id
_entity.type
_entity.pdbx_description
1 polymer ?
#
loop_
_entity_poly.entity_id
_entity_poly.type
_entity_poly.pdbx_seq_one_letter_code
_entity_poly.pdbx_strand_id
1 'polypeptide(L)'
;MASVAPEAGELAPEGKLAPETKRPWKLCSETMHVKVIVVVMTVVMAAFEVGDRMLVVDFVVSFFTVVSLDLFERVGEGGAILGVLLAVSCVAAVVWGSRKIEAMEAYAVKFDDASAKILKDTVNIGPPSLKAPDLRQASDDIDELMGAAAVVFPAFKTEVLQRLVADGSRYECNLKTRERVREKVKLEYNGDAAKIKDLCRGLVVAETLPALEASCAALQKLADAGVVEILQVKNRLRDPPEGDGPTASGYRDLNVNIRFQKHICEVQIIHSELLKLKTNQAPVYNLVRSLGLVGPLPATTAPETRRRPPKRTRAALIVLRIFMARHAAYVGWNYVVQGYGADMGLVAPGQVKIRLMTAPALVYAAAMAPPYLFCAFLLIRDLLAQFDSTCARFGAVAAIWFLQVILGAGETLYMGGANLQHGTLGALGYAALYFFNWLFVVPCLAAAAAVSLRRGRRKTHVSRVALLYEKYLGLRGLYYRWKILGLQYLTILLQAVTKLPDVGALVWTQSHFQYSPLVDLGGAPSAPAYWFFFIMLAINSLYPGALYYYAARSSSRSTDTVAALCDVTLDLSYSFGWIFVTKQFVRFCRWTPTSFLDSLGLFTPVVHLLFTCRAVEAAAADERRPATARHPSKKACATHSLLSVATLAVIMVVSCRDRYPFKAQNRCSPCECEGSVLTSCKLANVARTWTLDLSDKGITEVRPEAMRDVRSTLYNLWLSDNEGLMALPPYLCEDLEVLMTLSLMRTGITELPNLANLKYFENLFLDGMNISSIPGDTFAGSRLRFVHATNMPNFQLDAATFARTRQLTAVWIGGSNTDCVALPHEAACIDQRCRFVSELNAESFLNRIFKKGPCLSEYDGAPGCGAMPCFPQSCLTPS
;
A
#
# COMPACT_ATOMS: atom_id res chain seq x y z
N MET A 1 -45.84 -35.19 -24.99
CA MET A 1 -46.06 -36.61 -25.30
C MET A 1 -45.66 -37.41 -24.08
N ALA A 2 -46.66 -37.97 -23.41
CA ALA A 2 -46.54 -38.77 -22.21
C ALA A 2 -45.91 -40.14 -22.51
N SER A 3 -45.17 -40.71 -21.55
CA SER A 3 -45.39 -42.09 -21.09
C SER A 3 -44.36 -42.44 -20.00
N VAL A 4 -44.76 -42.62 -18.74
CA VAL A 4 -45.15 -43.90 -18.12
C VAL A 4 -43.98 -44.50 -17.33
N ALA A 5 -44.13 -44.49 -16.00
CA ALA A 5 -43.45 -45.40 -15.09
C ALA A 5 -43.94 -46.85 -15.31
N PRO A 6 -43.24 -47.87 -14.79
CA PRO A 6 -43.87 -48.49 -13.62
C PRO A 6 -42.88 -48.91 -12.52
N GLU A 7 -43.41 -48.85 -11.30
CA GLU A 7 -42.92 -49.58 -10.13
C GLU A 7 -43.13 -51.10 -10.31
N ALA A 8 -42.18 -51.91 -9.82
CA ALA A 8 -42.43 -53.18 -9.15
C ALA A 8 -41.11 -53.64 -8.48
N GLY A 9 -41.19 -54.00 -7.19
CA GLY A 9 -40.04 -54.23 -6.33
C GLY A 9 -39.44 -55.63 -6.40
N GLU A 10 -38.38 -55.85 -5.60
CA GLU A 10 -38.19 -57.05 -4.78
C GLU A 10 -36.90 -56.94 -3.94
N LEU A 11 -36.98 -57.60 -2.78
CA LEU A 11 -36.03 -57.85 -1.69
C LEU A 11 -34.51 -57.65 -1.90
N ALA A 12 -33.89 -57.12 -0.84
CA ALA A 12 -32.44 -57.15 -0.60
C ALA A 12 -31.90 -58.59 -0.50
N PRO A 13 -30.62 -58.80 -0.89
CA PRO A 13 -29.66 -59.19 0.15
C PRO A 13 -28.26 -58.55 0.04
N GLU A 14 -27.70 -58.32 1.22
CA GLU A 14 -26.28 -58.43 1.61
C GLU A 14 -25.17 -57.66 0.84
N GLY A 15 -24.56 -56.71 1.56
CA GLY A 15 -23.11 -56.71 1.76
C GLY A 15 -22.21 -56.43 0.55
N LYS A 16 -22.18 -55.17 0.07
CA LYS A 16 -21.01 -54.65 -0.67
C LYS A 16 -20.60 -53.28 -0.14
N LEU A 17 -19.51 -53.25 0.62
CA LEU A 17 -18.72 -52.04 0.83
C LEU A 17 -18.27 -51.57 -0.57
N ALA A 18 -18.81 -50.44 -1.03
CA ALA A 18 -18.34 -49.82 -2.25
C ALA A 18 -16.87 -49.40 -2.08
N PRO A 19 -15.97 -49.71 -3.04
CA PRO A 19 -14.62 -49.18 -2.98
C PRO A 19 -14.71 -47.67 -3.25
N GLU A 20 -14.38 -46.85 -2.24
CA GLU A 20 -14.08 -45.43 -2.40
C GLU A 20 -12.86 -45.27 -3.32
N THR A 21 -13.08 -45.41 -4.61
CA THR A 21 -12.17 -44.92 -5.65
C THR A 21 -12.27 -43.40 -5.62
N LYS A 22 -11.46 -42.75 -4.76
CA LYS A 22 -11.21 -41.31 -4.86
C LYS A 22 -10.73 -41.03 -6.29
N ARG A 23 -11.63 -40.51 -7.13
CA ARG A 23 -11.36 -40.22 -8.54
C ARG A 23 -10.11 -39.34 -8.63
N PRO A 24 -9.06 -39.73 -9.36
CA PRO A 24 -7.77 -39.01 -9.41
C PRO A 24 -7.93 -37.55 -9.84
N TRP A 25 -8.96 -37.24 -10.64
CA TRP A 25 -9.34 -35.90 -11.08
C TRP A 25 -9.68 -34.94 -9.93
N LYS A 26 -10.32 -35.43 -8.85
CA LYS A 26 -10.73 -34.61 -7.70
C LYS A 26 -9.52 -34.21 -6.83
N LEU A 27 -8.52 -35.10 -6.72
CA LEU A 27 -7.28 -34.84 -5.99
C LEU A 27 -6.37 -33.87 -6.76
N CYS A 28 -6.33 -33.98 -8.09
CA CYS A 28 -5.60 -33.07 -8.98
C CYS A 28 -6.19 -31.65 -9.01
N SER A 29 -7.53 -31.51 -9.03
CA SER A 29 -8.16 -30.18 -8.97
C SER A 29 -7.91 -29.51 -7.63
N GLU A 30 -8.07 -30.23 -6.51
CA GLU A 30 -7.81 -29.68 -5.17
C GLU A 30 -6.34 -29.26 -4.98
N THR A 31 -5.37 -30.05 -5.46
CA THR A 31 -3.95 -29.66 -5.40
C THR A 31 -3.61 -28.50 -6.32
N MET A 32 -4.24 -28.37 -7.48
CA MET A 32 -4.10 -27.20 -8.36
C MET A 32 -4.65 -25.94 -7.72
N HIS A 33 -5.86 -25.98 -7.14
CA HIS A 33 -6.46 -24.84 -6.45
C HIS A 33 -5.60 -24.36 -5.28
N VAL A 34 -5.07 -25.29 -4.48
CA VAL A 34 -4.15 -24.95 -3.37
C VAL A 34 -2.89 -24.25 -3.89
N LYS A 35 -2.28 -24.74 -4.97
CA LYS A 35 -1.09 -24.12 -5.56
C LYS A 35 -1.36 -22.70 -6.05
N VAL A 36 -2.48 -22.47 -6.74
CA VAL A 36 -2.87 -21.13 -7.19
C VAL A 36 -3.06 -20.18 -6.01
N ILE A 37 -3.73 -20.62 -4.95
CA ILE A 37 -3.94 -19.78 -3.76
C ILE A 37 -2.61 -19.44 -3.08
N VAL A 38 -1.68 -20.39 -2.98
CA VAL A 38 -0.34 -20.13 -2.44
C VAL A 38 0.44 -19.15 -3.33
N VAL A 39 0.31 -19.24 -4.66
CA VAL A 39 0.92 -18.27 -5.58
C VAL A 39 0.35 -16.87 -5.37
N VAL A 40 -0.98 -16.73 -5.34
CA VAL A 40 -1.65 -15.44 -5.07
C VAL A 40 -1.19 -14.87 -3.73
N MET A 41 -1.21 -15.68 -2.67
CA MET A 41 -0.72 -15.28 -1.35
C MET A 41 0.75 -14.82 -1.42
N THR A 42 1.61 -15.54 -2.13
CA THR A 42 3.04 -15.20 -2.29
C THR A 42 3.23 -13.90 -3.06
N VAL A 43 2.40 -13.63 -4.08
CA VAL A 43 2.40 -12.34 -4.82
C VAL A 43 1.97 -11.20 -3.92
N VAL A 44 0.90 -11.37 -3.14
CA VAL A 44 0.42 -10.37 -2.18
C VAL A 44 1.50 -10.09 -1.11
N MET A 45 2.13 -11.14 -0.59
CA MET A 45 3.25 -11.02 0.34
C MET A 45 4.46 -10.33 -0.29
N ALA A 46 4.72 -10.55 -1.59
CA ALA A 46 5.78 -9.85 -2.31
C ALA A 46 5.46 -8.37 -2.51
N ALA A 47 4.23 -8.03 -2.89
CA ALA A 47 3.80 -6.66 -3.16
C ALA A 47 3.76 -5.79 -1.89
N PHE A 48 3.24 -6.33 -0.79
CA PHE A 48 3.27 -5.65 0.51
C PHE A 48 4.54 -5.93 1.30
N GLU A 49 5.46 -6.73 0.75
CA GLU A 49 6.72 -7.12 1.38
C GLU A 49 6.59 -7.83 2.75
N VAL A 50 5.39 -8.30 3.13
CA VAL A 50 5.10 -8.84 4.47
C VAL A 50 5.13 -10.37 4.56
N GLY A 51 5.81 -10.89 5.59
CA GLY A 51 5.79 -12.31 5.98
C GLY A 51 4.76 -12.69 7.05
N ASP A 52 4.06 -11.71 7.64
CA ASP A 52 3.05 -11.91 8.70
C ASP A 52 1.64 -11.81 8.13
N ARG A 53 0.85 -12.88 8.25
CA ARG A 53 -0.49 -12.97 7.66
C ARG A 53 -1.45 -11.87 8.13
N MET A 54 -1.37 -11.45 9.39
CA MET A 54 -2.32 -10.45 9.92
C MET A 54 -1.98 -9.09 9.36
N LEU A 55 -0.69 -8.75 9.28
CA LEU A 55 -0.24 -7.53 8.62
C LEU A 55 -0.65 -7.52 7.14
N VAL A 56 -0.55 -8.66 6.43
CA VAL A 56 -1.01 -8.76 5.04
C VAL A 56 -2.51 -8.47 4.94
N VAL A 57 -3.33 -9.07 5.82
CA VAL A 57 -4.77 -8.83 5.83
C VAL A 57 -5.10 -7.36 6.09
N ASP A 58 -4.45 -6.73 7.07
CA ASP A 58 -4.68 -5.33 7.41
C ASP A 58 -4.37 -4.39 6.22
N PHE A 59 -3.27 -4.64 5.52
CA PHE A 59 -2.92 -3.89 4.32
C PHE A 59 -3.90 -4.15 3.17
N VAL A 60 -4.24 -5.41 2.90
CA VAL A 60 -5.21 -5.77 1.84
C VAL A 60 -6.56 -5.09 2.10
N VAL A 61 -7.12 -5.20 3.31
CA VAL A 61 -8.41 -4.60 3.65
C VAL A 61 -8.38 -3.09 3.44
N SER A 62 -7.36 -2.42 3.96
CA SER A 62 -7.25 -0.97 3.83
C SER A 62 -7.10 -0.53 2.37
N PHE A 63 -6.27 -1.21 1.57
CA PHE A 63 -6.05 -0.89 0.16
C PHE A 63 -7.27 -1.15 -0.72
N PHE A 64 -7.94 -2.28 -0.53
CA PHE A 64 -9.12 -2.58 -1.32
C PHE A 64 -10.33 -1.74 -0.90
N THR A 65 -10.35 -1.20 0.32
CA THR A 65 -11.33 -0.16 0.71
C THR A 65 -11.13 1.10 -0.13
N VAL A 66 -9.88 1.51 -0.36
CA VAL A 66 -9.55 2.63 -1.26
C VAL A 66 -9.97 2.32 -2.71
N VAL A 67 -9.70 1.12 -3.21
CA VAL A 67 -10.16 0.68 -4.54
C VAL A 67 -11.68 0.74 -4.64
N SER A 68 -12.39 0.30 -3.60
CA SER A 68 -13.85 0.31 -3.56
C SER A 68 -14.41 1.74 -3.65
N LEU A 69 -13.80 2.68 -2.92
CA LEU A 69 -14.19 4.10 -2.96
C LEU A 69 -13.84 4.78 -4.29
N ASP A 70 -12.69 4.45 -4.91
CA ASP A 70 -12.32 4.98 -6.23
C ASP A 70 -13.24 4.45 -7.33
N LEU A 71 -13.63 3.16 -7.26
CA LEU A 71 -14.60 2.57 -8.16
C LEU A 71 -16.01 3.12 -7.95
N PHE A 72 -16.39 3.42 -6.70
CA PHE A 72 -17.65 4.07 -6.38
C PHE A 72 -17.79 5.42 -7.10
N GLU A 73 -16.74 6.25 -7.05
CA GLU A 73 -16.72 7.55 -7.73
C GLU A 73 -16.80 7.43 -9.26
N ARG A 74 -16.30 6.34 -9.84
CA ARG A 74 -16.25 6.16 -11.31
C ARG A 74 -17.50 5.54 -11.90
N VAL A 75 -18.07 4.53 -11.24
CA VAL A 75 -19.16 3.71 -11.80
C VAL A 75 -20.30 3.46 -10.80
N GLY A 76 -20.32 4.18 -9.67
CA GLY A 76 -21.38 4.09 -8.66
C GLY A 76 -21.31 2.84 -7.78
N GLU A 77 -22.45 2.46 -7.19
CA GLU A 77 -22.56 1.37 -6.20
C GLU A 77 -21.99 0.04 -6.69
N GLY A 78 -22.18 -0.30 -7.97
CA GLY A 78 -21.65 -1.53 -8.56
C GLY A 78 -20.12 -1.61 -8.49
N GLY A 79 -19.44 -0.47 -8.63
CA GLY A 79 -17.98 -0.37 -8.47
C GLY A 79 -17.53 -0.63 -7.03
N ALA A 80 -18.25 -0.09 -6.06
CA ALA A 80 -17.97 -0.31 -4.63
C ALA A 80 -18.10 -1.80 -4.27
N ILE A 81 -19.18 -2.46 -4.72
CA ILE A 81 -19.41 -3.89 -4.50
C ILE A 81 -18.28 -4.73 -5.10
N LEU A 82 -17.87 -4.42 -6.33
CA LEU A 82 -16.74 -5.10 -6.97
C LEU A 82 -15.44 -4.96 -6.16
N GLY A 83 -15.14 -3.75 -5.67
CA GLY A 83 -13.98 -3.51 -4.81
C GLY A 83 -14.00 -4.35 -3.53
N VAL A 84 -15.16 -4.44 -2.86
CA VAL A 84 -15.34 -5.26 -1.65
C VAL A 84 -15.19 -6.75 -1.96
N LEU A 85 -15.78 -7.24 -3.05
CA LEU A 85 -15.64 -8.64 -3.47
C LEU A 85 -14.19 -9.02 -3.75
N LEU A 86 -13.43 -8.11 -4.38
CA LEU A 86 -11.99 -8.29 -4.60
C LEU A 86 -11.22 -8.30 -3.26
N ALA A 87 -11.58 -7.42 -2.32
CA ALA A 87 -11.00 -7.39 -0.97
C ALA A 87 -11.21 -8.73 -0.25
N VAL A 88 -12.46 -9.20 -0.20
CA VAL A 88 -12.85 -10.44 0.48
C VAL A 88 -12.17 -11.64 -0.17
N SER A 89 -12.09 -11.67 -1.50
CA SER A 89 -11.41 -12.75 -2.23
C SER A 89 -9.91 -12.80 -1.92
N CYS A 90 -9.23 -11.65 -1.90
CA CYS A 90 -7.82 -11.56 -1.54
C CYS A 90 -7.57 -11.97 -0.08
N VAL A 91 -8.37 -11.46 0.86
CA VAL A 91 -8.29 -11.82 2.28
C VAL A 91 -8.54 -13.31 2.48
N ALA A 92 -9.58 -13.86 1.83
CA ALA A 92 -9.88 -15.29 1.89
C ALA A 92 -8.72 -16.13 1.37
N ALA A 93 -8.10 -15.75 0.26
CA ALA A 93 -6.93 -16.43 -0.29
C ALA A 93 -5.75 -16.42 0.70
N VAL A 94 -5.42 -15.27 1.29
CA VAL A 94 -4.32 -15.14 2.26
C VAL A 94 -4.60 -15.94 3.52
N VAL A 95 -5.79 -15.81 4.12
CA VAL A 95 -6.16 -16.48 5.37
C VAL A 95 -6.24 -17.99 5.16
N TRP A 96 -6.88 -18.44 4.09
CA TRP A 96 -7.02 -19.86 3.78
C TRP A 96 -5.67 -20.50 3.44
N GLY A 97 -4.86 -19.85 2.59
CA GLY A 97 -3.51 -20.31 2.23
C GLY A 97 -2.61 -20.43 3.46
N SER A 98 -2.62 -19.40 4.31
CA SER A 98 -1.85 -19.39 5.57
C SER A 98 -2.28 -20.51 6.51
N ARG A 99 -3.59 -20.67 6.75
CA ARG A 99 -4.14 -21.73 7.63
C ARG A 99 -3.79 -23.13 7.11
N LYS A 100 -3.79 -23.34 5.80
CA LYS A 100 -3.42 -24.64 5.21
C LYS A 100 -1.94 -24.97 5.42
N ILE A 101 -1.06 -23.98 5.32
CA ILE A 101 0.38 -24.17 5.56
C ILE A 101 0.66 -24.39 7.05
N GLU A 102 0.02 -23.63 7.93
CA GLU A 102 0.19 -23.73 9.40
C GLU A 102 -0.59 -24.89 10.06
N ALA A 103 -1.43 -25.61 9.29
CA ALA A 103 -2.13 -26.77 9.81
C ALA A 103 -1.17 -27.88 10.26
N MET A 104 0.07 -27.90 9.74
CA MET A 104 1.08 -28.89 10.12
C MET A 104 1.44 -28.80 11.61
N GLU A 105 1.46 -27.61 12.20
CA GLU A 105 1.71 -27.34 13.62
C GLU A 105 0.56 -27.85 14.48
N ALA A 106 -0.67 -27.64 14.04
CA ALA A 106 -1.85 -28.16 14.74
C ALA A 106 -1.85 -29.70 14.76
N TYR A 107 -1.39 -30.34 13.69
CA TYR A 107 -1.19 -31.80 13.69
C TYR A 107 -0.04 -32.22 14.60
N ALA A 108 1.08 -31.46 14.66
CA ALA A 108 2.18 -31.79 15.55
C ALA A 108 1.73 -31.85 17.02
N VAL A 109 0.94 -30.87 17.47
CA VAL A 109 0.35 -30.88 18.83
C VAL A 109 -0.54 -32.11 19.03
N LYS A 110 -1.41 -32.44 18.06
CA LYS A 110 -2.26 -33.64 18.16
C LYS A 110 -1.46 -34.93 18.24
N PHE A 111 -0.32 -35.01 17.54
CA PHE A 111 0.58 -36.14 17.63
C PHE A 111 1.25 -36.22 19.00
N ASP A 112 1.69 -35.10 19.56
CA ASP A 112 2.28 -35.06 20.90
C ASP A 112 1.26 -35.51 21.96
N ASP A 113 0.02 -35.01 21.90
CA ASP A 113 -1.07 -35.40 22.81
C ASP A 113 -1.40 -36.90 22.70
N ALA A 114 -1.52 -37.42 21.47
CA ALA A 114 -1.78 -38.84 21.24
C ALA A 114 -0.62 -39.71 21.73
N SER A 115 0.62 -39.28 21.47
CA SER A 115 1.82 -40.00 21.91
C SER A 115 1.94 -40.03 23.43
N ALA A 116 1.68 -38.91 24.10
CA ALA A 116 1.67 -38.83 25.57
C ALA A 116 0.61 -39.73 26.21
N LYS A 117 -0.51 -39.95 25.52
CA LYS A 117 -1.57 -40.88 25.96
C LYS A 117 -1.19 -42.35 25.74
N ILE A 118 -0.57 -42.67 24.60
CA ILE A 118 -0.28 -44.05 24.17
C ILE A 118 1.00 -44.60 24.82
N LEU A 119 2.05 -43.78 24.91
CA LEU A 119 3.41 -44.21 25.28
C LEU A 119 3.74 -43.97 26.75
N LYS A 120 2.72 -43.82 27.61
CA LYS A 120 2.92 -43.48 29.03
C LYS A 120 3.60 -44.64 29.76
N ASP A 121 4.71 -44.34 30.46
CA ASP A 121 5.48 -45.23 31.37
C ASP A 121 6.01 -46.56 30.78
N THR A 122 6.25 -46.65 29.47
CA THR A 122 6.65 -47.91 28.80
C THR A 122 8.13 -47.99 28.45
N VAL A 123 8.75 -49.16 28.67
CA VAL A 123 10.20 -49.39 28.49
C VAL A 123 10.51 -50.22 27.23
N ASN A 124 9.52 -50.92 26.64
CA ASN A 124 9.77 -51.98 25.66
C ASN A 124 9.29 -51.69 24.22
N ILE A 125 9.45 -50.45 23.76
CA ILE A 125 8.93 -49.94 22.49
C ILE A 125 9.91 -50.17 21.30
N GLY A 126 10.51 -51.37 21.26
CA GLY A 126 11.49 -51.77 20.25
C GLY A 126 12.93 -51.28 20.51
N PRO A 127 13.90 -51.68 19.66
CA PRO A 127 15.32 -51.42 19.86
C PRO A 127 15.67 -49.92 19.79
N PRO A 128 16.79 -49.49 20.40
CA PRO A 128 17.28 -48.12 20.27
C PRO A 128 17.63 -47.79 18.82
N SER A 129 17.70 -46.49 18.50
CA SER A 129 18.02 -46.05 17.15
C SER A 129 19.43 -46.51 16.71
N LEU A 130 19.52 -47.05 15.51
CA LEU A 130 20.75 -47.55 14.89
C LEU A 130 21.00 -46.83 13.57
N LYS A 131 22.10 -46.06 13.49
CA LYS A 131 22.49 -45.34 12.28
C LYS A 131 23.44 -46.19 11.41
N ALA A 132 23.03 -46.48 10.18
CA ALA A 132 23.92 -47.02 9.15
C ALA A 132 24.57 -45.88 8.33
N PRO A 133 25.87 -45.96 8.01
CA PRO A 133 26.60 -44.89 7.33
C PRO A 133 26.25 -44.73 5.85
N ASP A 134 26.01 -45.82 5.08
CA ASP A 134 25.49 -45.73 3.71
C ASP A 134 24.75 -47.02 3.33
N LEU A 135 23.44 -46.93 3.06
CA LEU A 135 22.63 -48.09 2.66
C LEU A 135 22.33 -47.99 1.17
N ARG A 136 22.82 -48.97 0.40
CA ARG A 136 22.68 -49.05 -1.05
C ARG A 136 22.12 -50.39 -1.47
N GLN A 137 21.24 -50.37 -2.46
CA GLN A 137 20.79 -51.55 -3.21
C GLN A 137 21.90 -52.04 -4.15
N ALA A 138 21.69 -53.21 -4.75
CA ALA A 138 22.68 -53.87 -5.62
C ALA A 138 22.82 -53.25 -7.02
N SER A 139 21.88 -52.39 -7.45
CA SER A 139 21.88 -51.71 -8.75
C SER A 139 21.49 -50.23 -8.56
N ASP A 140 21.84 -49.38 -9.51
CA ASP A 140 21.40 -47.99 -9.65
C ASP A 140 20.42 -47.78 -10.81
N ASP A 141 20.03 -48.85 -11.51
CA ASP A 141 18.96 -48.84 -12.51
C ASP A 141 17.59 -49.07 -11.85
N ILE A 142 16.62 -48.20 -12.18
CA ILE A 142 15.29 -48.23 -11.56
C ILE A 142 14.53 -49.52 -11.92
N ASP A 143 14.70 -50.02 -13.15
CA ASP A 143 13.91 -51.12 -13.67
C ASP A 143 14.42 -52.46 -13.16
N GLU A 144 15.74 -52.62 -13.10
CA GLU A 144 16.39 -53.77 -12.45
C GLU A 144 16.00 -53.86 -10.97
N LEU A 145 16.04 -52.74 -10.24
CA LEU A 145 15.65 -52.68 -8.84
C LEU A 145 14.19 -53.04 -8.62
N MET A 146 13.29 -52.54 -9.48
CA MET A 146 11.87 -52.87 -9.41
C MET A 146 11.60 -54.34 -9.76
N GLY A 147 12.33 -54.91 -10.73
CA GLY A 147 12.27 -56.33 -11.07
C GLY A 147 12.70 -57.21 -9.90
N ALA A 148 13.84 -56.90 -9.28
CA ALA A 148 14.31 -57.61 -8.09
C ALA A 148 13.33 -57.49 -6.91
N ALA A 149 12.77 -56.30 -6.68
CA ALA A 149 11.77 -56.08 -5.64
C ALA A 149 10.49 -56.91 -5.87
N ALA A 150 10.01 -56.99 -7.12
CA ALA A 150 8.81 -57.75 -7.48
C ALA A 150 8.97 -59.27 -7.20
N VAL A 151 10.17 -59.81 -7.38
CA VAL A 151 10.49 -61.21 -7.07
C VAL A 151 10.49 -61.47 -5.55
N VAL A 152 11.06 -60.55 -4.77
CA VAL A 152 11.19 -60.69 -3.30
C VAL A 152 9.87 -60.39 -2.57
N PHE A 153 8.98 -59.59 -3.17
CA PHE A 153 7.77 -59.06 -2.54
C PHE A 153 6.82 -60.13 -1.95
N PRO A 154 6.49 -61.25 -2.62
CA PRO A 154 5.61 -62.28 -2.06
C PRO A 154 6.20 -62.93 -0.80
N ALA A 155 7.48 -63.29 -0.83
CA ALA A 155 8.17 -63.90 0.30
C ALA A 155 8.32 -62.91 1.47
N PHE A 156 8.59 -61.63 1.19
CA PHE A 156 8.61 -60.58 2.22
C PHE A 156 7.27 -60.48 2.97
N LYS A 157 6.15 -60.64 2.26
CA LYS A 157 4.81 -60.61 2.87
C LYS A 157 4.59 -61.77 3.85
N THR A 158 4.92 -62.99 3.46
CA THR A 158 4.64 -64.21 4.24
C THR A 158 5.70 -64.52 5.30
N GLU A 159 6.98 -64.32 4.98
CA GLU A 159 8.09 -64.72 5.84
C GLU A 159 8.51 -63.63 6.82
N VAL A 160 8.23 -62.35 6.50
CA VAL A 160 8.52 -61.22 7.39
C VAL A 160 7.24 -60.66 7.98
N LEU A 161 6.38 -60.02 7.19
CA LEU A 161 5.26 -59.22 7.74
C LEU A 161 4.23 -60.03 8.50
N GLN A 162 3.84 -61.21 8.00
CA GLN A 162 2.88 -62.06 8.70
C GLN A 162 3.42 -62.56 10.05
N ARG A 163 4.74 -62.73 10.19
CA ARG A 163 5.39 -63.14 11.46
C ARG A 163 5.56 -61.98 12.45
N LEU A 164 5.45 -60.74 11.98
CA LEU A 164 5.49 -59.54 12.82
C LEU A 164 4.13 -59.19 13.42
N VAL A 165 3.04 -59.82 12.95
CA VAL A 165 1.69 -59.58 13.47
C VAL A 165 1.48 -60.35 14.77
N ALA A 166 1.26 -59.60 15.85
CA ALA A 166 0.74 -60.09 17.12
C ALA A 166 -0.80 -60.00 17.17
N ASP A 167 -1.41 -60.63 18.18
CA ASP A 167 -2.83 -60.47 18.46
C ASP A 167 -3.16 -58.98 18.71
N GLY A 168 -4.22 -58.48 18.07
CA GLY A 168 -4.55 -57.05 18.05
C GLY A 168 -3.68 -56.18 17.13
N SER A 169 -2.94 -56.78 16.18
CA SER A 169 -2.26 -56.04 15.12
C SER A 169 -2.62 -56.57 13.72
N ARG A 170 -2.35 -55.76 12.70
CA ARG A 170 -2.53 -56.12 11.29
C ARG A 170 -1.38 -55.58 10.46
N TYR A 171 -1.16 -56.13 9.27
CA TYR A 171 -0.15 -55.61 8.36
C TYR A 171 -0.75 -55.15 7.03
N GLU A 172 -0.15 -54.11 6.47
CA GLU A 172 -0.35 -53.67 5.09
C GLU A 172 1.01 -53.79 4.37
N CYS A 173 0.99 -54.21 3.11
CA CYS A 173 2.22 -54.39 2.33
C CYS A 173 2.00 -53.80 0.94
N ASN A 174 2.97 -53.05 0.45
CA ASN A 174 2.87 -52.41 -0.85
C ASN A 174 4.22 -52.46 -1.58
N LEU A 175 4.17 -52.85 -2.85
CA LEU A 175 5.26 -52.65 -3.78
C LEU A 175 5.13 -51.25 -4.36
N LYS A 176 6.21 -50.48 -4.36
CA LYS A 176 6.16 -49.08 -4.77
C LYS A 176 6.06 -48.91 -6.29
N THR A 177 5.19 -48.00 -6.75
CA THR A 177 5.01 -47.76 -8.18
C THR A 177 6.21 -47.04 -8.80
N ARG A 178 6.39 -47.23 -10.11
CA ARG A 178 7.50 -46.65 -10.87
C ARG A 178 7.52 -45.14 -10.85
N GLU A 179 6.35 -44.48 -10.95
CA GLU A 179 6.31 -43.01 -10.86
C GLU A 179 6.78 -42.52 -9.49
N ARG A 180 6.39 -43.22 -8.42
CA ARG A 180 6.75 -42.84 -7.05
C ARG A 180 8.23 -43.09 -6.74
N VAL A 181 8.82 -44.13 -7.33
CA VAL A 181 10.26 -44.40 -7.28
C VAL A 181 11.02 -43.26 -7.95
N ARG A 182 10.68 -42.91 -9.20
CA ARG A 182 11.30 -41.79 -9.93
C ARG A 182 11.20 -40.47 -9.16
N GLU A 183 10.03 -40.18 -8.58
CA GLU A 183 9.82 -38.98 -7.77
C GLU A 183 10.73 -38.94 -6.54
N LYS A 184 10.87 -40.06 -5.81
CA LYS A 184 11.75 -40.14 -4.63
C LYS A 184 13.22 -40.01 -4.99
N VAL A 185 13.67 -40.71 -6.04
CA VAL A 185 15.07 -40.64 -6.51
C VAL A 185 15.45 -39.20 -6.85
N LYS A 186 14.55 -38.47 -7.52
CA LYS A 186 14.74 -37.06 -7.86
C LYS A 186 14.75 -36.12 -6.64
N LEU A 187 13.85 -36.33 -5.68
CA LEU A 187 13.64 -35.39 -4.56
C LEU A 187 14.51 -35.67 -3.32
N GLU A 188 14.80 -36.93 -3.01
CA GLU A 188 15.47 -37.35 -1.76
C GLU A 188 16.90 -37.84 -1.97
N TYR A 189 17.22 -38.38 -3.16
CA TYR A 189 18.49 -39.07 -3.41
C TYR A 189 19.37 -38.40 -4.49
N ASN A 190 19.05 -37.17 -4.91
CA ASN A 190 19.79 -36.41 -5.93
C ASN A 190 20.03 -37.20 -7.23
N GLY A 191 19.10 -38.07 -7.63
CA GLY A 191 19.21 -38.88 -8.84
C GLY A 191 19.81 -40.28 -8.65
N ASP A 192 20.37 -40.60 -7.48
CA ASP A 192 20.99 -41.91 -7.20
C ASP A 192 19.92 -42.93 -6.79
N ALA A 193 19.53 -43.84 -7.70
CA ALA A 193 18.49 -44.82 -7.43
C ALA A 193 18.94 -45.94 -6.48
N ALA A 194 20.23 -46.23 -6.37
CA ALA A 194 20.75 -47.25 -5.47
C ALA A 194 20.44 -46.94 -3.99
N LYS A 195 20.16 -45.69 -3.65
CA LYS A 195 19.82 -45.27 -2.27
C LYS A 195 18.36 -45.52 -1.88
N ILE A 196 17.52 -46.05 -2.77
CA ILE A 196 16.12 -46.32 -2.47
C ILE A 196 15.97 -47.54 -1.54
N LYS A 197 15.25 -47.36 -0.43
CA LYS A 197 15.14 -48.38 0.64
C LYS A 197 13.74 -48.98 0.79
N ASP A 198 12.75 -48.36 0.17
CA ASP A 198 11.33 -48.63 0.40
C ASP A 198 10.59 -49.09 -0.86
N LEU A 199 11.26 -49.89 -1.70
CA LEU A 199 10.63 -50.57 -2.85
C LEU A 199 9.61 -51.60 -2.36
N CYS A 200 10.06 -52.53 -1.51
CA CYS A 200 9.20 -53.39 -0.70
C CYS A 200 8.97 -52.73 0.66
N ARG A 201 7.74 -52.28 0.92
CA ARG A 201 7.39 -51.62 2.18
C ARG A 201 6.28 -52.39 2.90
N GLY A 202 6.50 -52.64 4.19
CA GLY A 202 5.51 -53.17 5.11
C GLY A 202 5.16 -52.18 6.20
N LEU A 203 3.89 -52.16 6.58
CA LEU A 203 3.35 -51.37 7.69
C LEU A 203 2.62 -52.32 8.64
N VAL A 204 3.11 -52.47 9.86
CA VAL A 204 2.42 -53.17 10.95
C VAL A 204 1.69 -52.13 11.79
N VAL A 205 0.39 -52.31 11.95
CA VAL A 205 -0.52 -51.44 12.68
C VAL A 205 -0.98 -52.17 13.93
N ALA A 206 -0.57 -51.69 15.09
CA ALA A 206 -1.01 -52.22 16.39
C ALA A 206 -2.20 -51.41 16.92
N GLU A 207 -3.28 -52.08 17.32
CA GLU A 207 -4.46 -51.42 17.92
C GLU A 207 -4.26 -51.06 19.39
N THR A 208 -3.30 -51.72 20.06
CA THR A 208 -3.00 -51.54 21.48
C THR A 208 -1.50 -51.46 21.72
N LEU A 209 -1.10 -50.92 22.87
CA LEU A 209 0.30 -50.85 23.30
C LEU A 209 0.96 -52.25 23.44
N PRO A 210 0.32 -53.27 24.05
CA PRO A 210 0.90 -54.62 24.09
C PRO A 210 1.12 -55.23 22.70
N ALA A 211 0.20 -55.00 21.76
CA ALA A 211 0.36 -55.45 20.38
C ALA A 211 1.54 -54.76 19.69
N LEU A 212 1.78 -53.48 20.01
CA LEU A 212 2.93 -52.71 19.52
C LEU A 212 4.25 -53.30 20.05
N GLU A 213 4.33 -53.56 21.35
CA GLU A 213 5.51 -54.18 21.98
C GLU A 213 5.77 -55.59 21.44
N ALA A 214 4.73 -56.41 21.30
CA ALA A 214 4.84 -57.76 20.76
C ALA A 214 5.33 -57.77 19.30
N SER A 215 4.83 -56.84 18.47
CA SER A 215 5.27 -56.68 17.08
C SER A 215 6.75 -56.26 17.00
N CYS A 216 7.18 -55.36 17.89
CA CYS A 216 8.59 -54.96 18.01
C CYS A 216 9.49 -56.12 18.45
N ALA A 217 9.04 -56.93 19.42
CA ALA A 217 9.78 -58.10 19.89
C ALA A 217 9.88 -59.20 18.81
N ALA A 218 8.82 -59.39 18.01
CA ALA A 218 8.82 -60.32 16.88
C ALA A 218 9.89 -59.96 15.84
N LEU A 219 10.12 -58.67 15.60
CA LEU A 219 11.17 -58.22 14.68
C LEU A 219 12.57 -58.61 15.17
N GLN A 220 12.83 -58.48 16.47
CA GLN A 220 14.11 -58.91 17.06
C GLN A 220 14.29 -60.42 16.94
N LYS A 221 13.24 -61.21 17.23
CA LYS A 221 13.27 -62.68 17.08
C LYS A 221 13.57 -63.13 15.65
N LEU A 222 13.03 -62.44 14.64
CA LEU A 222 13.34 -62.74 13.23
C LEU A 222 14.79 -62.43 12.86
N ALA A 223 15.35 -61.37 13.45
CA ALA A 223 16.76 -61.03 13.27
C ALA A 223 17.67 -62.07 13.94
N ASP A 224 17.34 -62.47 15.18
CA ASP A 224 18.09 -63.47 15.95
C ASP A 224 18.04 -64.86 15.27
N ALA A 225 16.93 -65.19 14.61
CA ALA A 225 16.77 -66.40 13.80
C ALA A 225 17.46 -66.34 12.42
N GLY A 226 18.10 -65.22 12.06
CA GLY A 226 18.81 -65.05 10.79
C GLY A 226 17.92 -64.92 9.55
N VAL A 227 16.61 -64.71 9.72
CA VAL A 227 15.66 -64.55 8.61
C VAL A 227 15.84 -63.20 7.92
N VAL A 228 16.12 -62.16 8.71
CA VAL A 228 16.34 -60.79 8.25
C VAL A 228 17.57 -60.19 8.92
N GLU A 229 18.29 -59.32 8.23
CA GLU A 229 19.39 -58.55 8.81
C GLU A 229 18.89 -57.11 9.07
N ILE A 230 18.93 -56.65 10.32
CA ILE A 230 18.55 -55.26 10.65
C ILE A 230 19.71 -54.33 10.26
N LEU A 231 19.47 -53.47 9.26
CA LEU A 231 20.49 -52.55 8.75
C LEU A 231 20.44 -51.18 9.44
N GLN A 232 19.24 -50.64 9.64
CA GLN A 232 19.05 -49.32 10.25
C GLN A 232 17.73 -49.29 11.02
N VAL A 233 17.76 -48.75 12.24
CA VAL A 233 16.58 -48.52 13.07
C VAL A 233 16.42 -47.03 13.29
N LYS A 234 15.26 -46.50 12.90
CA LYS A 234 14.83 -45.15 13.24
C LYS A 234 13.68 -45.25 14.23
N ASN A 235 13.99 -45.25 15.52
CA ASN A 235 12.98 -45.34 16.57
C ASN A 235 12.52 -43.93 16.95
N ARG A 236 11.41 -43.48 16.36
CA ARG A 236 10.79 -42.17 16.68
C ARG A 236 9.76 -42.26 17.81
N LEU A 237 9.52 -43.46 18.33
CA LEU A 237 8.68 -43.68 19.50
C LEU A 237 9.46 -43.32 20.77
N ARG A 238 10.77 -43.56 20.79
CA ARG A 238 11.69 -43.13 21.86
C ARG A 238 12.22 -41.71 21.62
N ASP A 239 12.34 -40.93 22.70
CA ASP A 239 12.99 -39.63 22.67
C ASP A 239 14.53 -39.76 22.78
N PRO A 240 15.32 -38.75 22.36
CA PRO A 240 16.76 -38.76 22.53
C PRO A 240 17.18 -38.87 24.01
N PRO A 241 18.26 -39.60 24.36
CA PRO A 241 19.29 -40.15 23.47
C PRO A 241 19.02 -41.57 22.94
N GLU A 242 18.02 -42.28 23.45
CA GLU A 242 17.76 -43.69 23.10
C GLU A 242 17.07 -43.87 21.74
N GLY A 243 16.38 -42.83 21.26
CA GLY A 243 15.71 -42.80 19.96
C GLY A 243 16.01 -41.54 19.14
N ASP A 244 15.34 -41.42 18.00
CA ASP A 244 15.41 -40.23 17.14
C ASP A 244 14.45 -39.12 17.57
N GLY A 245 13.49 -39.43 18.45
CA GLY A 245 12.38 -38.53 18.78
C GLY A 245 11.40 -38.32 17.62
N PRO A 246 10.37 -37.48 17.81
CA PRO A 246 9.36 -37.23 16.81
C PRO A 246 9.94 -36.49 15.60
N THR A 247 9.35 -36.70 14.42
CA THR A 247 9.65 -35.83 13.28
C THR A 247 9.19 -34.40 13.55
N ALA A 248 9.62 -33.43 12.74
CA ALA A 248 9.16 -32.04 12.84
C ALA A 248 7.64 -31.84 12.65
N SER A 249 6.91 -32.88 12.21
CA SER A 249 5.45 -32.89 12.11
C SER A 249 4.76 -33.50 13.34
N GLY A 250 5.52 -33.83 14.39
CA GLY A 250 5.07 -34.60 15.57
C GLY A 250 4.95 -36.11 15.30
N TYR A 251 5.02 -36.55 14.04
CA TYR A 251 4.80 -37.95 13.68
C TYR A 251 5.87 -38.89 14.27
N ARG A 252 5.40 -39.99 14.88
CA ARG A 252 6.19 -41.05 15.52
C ARG A 252 5.88 -42.42 14.93
N ASP A 253 6.92 -43.18 14.62
CA ASP A 253 6.90 -44.58 14.18
C ASP A 253 8.22 -45.27 14.51
N LEU A 254 8.22 -46.60 14.51
CA LEU A 254 9.45 -47.39 14.44
C LEU A 254 9.67 -47.77 12.97
N ASN A 255 10.65 -47.15 12.33
CA ASN A 255 11.00 -47.41 10.93
C ASN A 255 12.31 -48.20 10.88
N VAL A 256 12.28 -49.40 10.30
CA VAL A 256 13.40 -50.31 10.22
C VAL A 256 13.68 -50.66 8.77
N ASN A 257 14.93 -50.47 8.34
CA ASN A 257 15.41 -51.00 7.08
C ASN A 257 16.07 -52.34 7.34
N ILE A 258 15.65 -53.37 6.63
CA ILE A 258 16.17 -54.74 6.74
C ILE A 258 16.75 -55.21 5.41
N ARG A 259 17.71 -56.13 5.46
CA ARG A 259 18.10 -56.95 4.30
C ARG A 259 17.31 -58.25 4.34
N PHE A 260 16.57 -58.53 3.29
CA PHE A 260 15.86 -59.79 3.09
C PHE A 260 16.13 -60.28 1.67
N GLN A 261 16.66 -61.49 1.53
CA GLN A 261 17.02 -62.09 0.23
C GLN A 261 17.86 -61.15 -0.68
N LYS A 262 18.89 -60.52 -0.12
CA LYS A 262 19.78 -59.52 -0.77
C LYS A 262 19.12 -58.20 -1.19
N HIS A 263 17.83 -57.99 -0.89
CA HIS A 263 17.12 -56.75 -1.15
C HIS A 263 16.90 -55.93 0.13
N ILE A 264 17.03 -54.61 0.05
CA ILE A 264 16.70 -53.73 1.19
C ILE A 264 15.19 -53.45 1.19
N CYS A 265 14.52 -53.77 2.29
CA CYS A 265 13.09 -53.57 2.51
C CYS A 265 12.87 -52.63 3.71
N GLU A 266 11.74 -51.90 3.71
CA GLU A 266 11.35 -51.01 4.81
C GLU A 266 10.17 -51.63 5.59
N VAL A 267 10.32 -51.80 6.90
CA VAL A 267 9.25 -52.19 7.82
C VAL A 267 8.95 -51.01 8.75
N GLN A 268 7.68 -50.61 8.84
CA GLN A 268 7.20 -49.59 9.77
C GLN A 268 6.24 -50.21 10.77
N ILE A 269 6.45 -49.96 12.05
CA ILE A 269 5.54 -50.38 13.12
C ILE A 269 4.96 -49.11 13.75
N ILE A 270 3.62 -49.04 13.82
CA ILE A 270 2.88 -47.86 14.30
C ILE A 270 1.62 -48.25 15.09
N HIS A 271 1.23 -47.41 16.05
CA HIS A 271 -0.06 -47.54 16.72
C HIS A 271 -1.22 -46.98 15.86
N SER A 272 -2.40 -47.60 15.90
CA SER A 272 -3.56 -47.26 15.05
C SER A 272 -4.01 -45.80 15.18
N GLU A 273 -4.07 -45.27 16.41
CA GLU A 273 -4.32 -43.85 16.68
C GLU A 273 -3.33 -42.89 15.99
N LEU A 274 -2.03 -43.21 15.99
CA LEU A 274 -1.01 -42.40 15.30
C LEU A 274 -1.15 -42.51 13.77
N LEU A 275 -1.56 -43.67 13.26
CA LEU A 275 -1.82 -43.87 11.83
C LEU A 275 -3.04 -43.08 11.34
N LYS A 276 -4.11 -43.00 12.12
CA LYS A 276 -5.28 -42.15 11.82
C LYS A 276 -4.86 -40.69 11.65
N LEU A 277 -4.03 -40.19 12.57
CA LEU A 277 -3.48 -38.83 12.48
C LEU A 277 -2.58 -38.65 11.24
N LYS A 278 -1.73 -39.62 10.92
CA LYS A 278 -0.86 -39.60 9.73
C LYS A 278 -1.66 -39.48 8.44
N THR A 279 -2.74 -40.25 8.32
CA THR A 279 -3.61 -40.24 7.14
C THR A 279 -4.25 -38.88 6.91
N ASN A 280 -4.71 -38.24 8.00
CA ASN A 280 -5.28 -36.89 7.95
C ASN A 280 -4.23 -35.80 7.73
N GLN A 281 -3.00 -35.98 8.22
CA GLN A 281 -1.89 -35.05 8.04
C GLN A 281 -1.30 -35.09 6.61
N ALA A 282 -1.38 -36.23 5.91
CA ALA A 282 -0.67 -36.46 4.65
C ALA A 282 -0.89 -35.37 3.57
N PRO A 283 -2.12 -34.86 3.31
CA PRO A 283 -2.30 -33.77 2.34
C PRO A 283 -1.56 -32.49 2.72
N VAL A 284 -1.59 -32.12 4.01
CA VAL A 284 -0.90 -30.93 4.54
C VAL A 284 0.61 -31.11 4.48
N TYR A 285 1.10 -32.27 4.90
CA TYR A 285 2.53 -32.60 4.83
C TYR A 285 3.04 -32.55 3.39
N ASN A 286 2.32 -33.12 2.43
CA ASN A 286 2.69 -33.10 1.01
C ASN A 286 2.72 -31.67 0.46
N LEU A 287 1.79 -30.81 0.86
CA LEU A 287 1.81 -29.39 0.51
C LEU A 287 3.07 -28.70 1.05
N VAL A 288 3.30 -28.76 2.37
CA VAL A 288 4.46 -28.14 3.03
C VAL A 288 5.78 -28.68 2.46
N ARG A 289 5.82 -29.99 2.15
CA ARG A 289 6.93 -30.65 1.47
C ARG A 289 7.15 -30.13 0.05
N SER A 290 6.11 -29.95 -0.74
CA SER A 290 6.21 -29.37 -2.08
C SER A 290 6.73 -27.93 -2.07
N LEU A 291 6.46 -27.19 -0.99
CA LEU A 291 7.00 -25.85 -0.74
C LEU A 291 8.40 -25.90 -0.08
N GLY A 292 8.89 -27.09 0.28
CA GLY A 292 10.17 -27.31 0.94
C GLY A 292 10.26 -26.65 2.33
N LEU A 293 9.15 -26.57 3.06
CA LEU A 293 9.06 -25.97 4.39
C LEU A 293 9.02 -27.03 5.51
N VAL A 294 9.44 -28.25 5.19
CA VAL A 294 9.52 -29.36 6.16
C VAL A 294 10.75 -29.17 7.02
N GLY A 295 10.55 -29.18 8.34
CA GLY A 295 11.60 -29.02 9.32
C GLY A 295 11.08 -28.37 10.60
N PRO A 296 11.88 -28.40 11.68
CA PRO A 296 11.55 -27.70 12.91
C PRO A 296 11.50 -26.19 12.64
N LEU A 297 10.53 -25.53 13.25
CA LEU A 297 10.49 -24.07 13.22
C LEU A 297 11.66 -23.54 14.05
N PRO A 298 12.49 -22.61 13.52
CA PRO A 298 13.52 -21.99 14.33
C PRO A 298 12.85 -21.30 15.51
N ALA A 299 13.35 -21.61 16.72
CA ALA A 299 13.00 -20.81 17.88
C ALA A 299 13.40 -19.36 17.59
N THR A 300 12.57 -18.37 17.95
CA THR A 300 13.11 -17.03 18.13
C THR A 300 14.06 -17.12 19.32
N THR A 301 15.32 -17.40 19.05
CA THR A 301 16.34 -17.29 20.10
C THR A 301 16.24 -15.89 20.67
N ALA A 302 16.39 -15.82 22.00
CA ALA A 302 16.56 -14.59 22.74
C ALA A 302 17.53 -13.65 21.98
N PRO A 303 17.41 -12.32 22.13
CA PRO A 303 18.20 -11.30 21.41
C PRO A 303 19.73 -11.50 21.42
N GLU A 304 20.26 -12.44 22.19
CA GLU A 304 21.67 -12.82 22.33
C GLU A 304 22.35 -13.43 21.10
N THR A 305 21.64 -13.97 20.09
CA THR A 305 22.33 -14.62 18.95
C THR A 305 22.17 -13.95 17.58
N ARG A 306 21.39 -12.86 17.45
CA ARG A 306 21.43 -12.05 16.22
C ARG A 306 22.65 -11.12 16.28
N ARG A 307 23.65 -11.36 15.42
CA ARG A 307 24.74 -10.40 15.20
C ARG A 307 24.10 -9.04 14.87
N ARG A 308 24.34 -8.04 15.72
CA ARG A 308 23.83 -6.69 15.46
C ARG A 308 24.53 -6.13 14.21
N PRO A 309 23.83 -5.36 13.36
CA PRO A 309 24.47 -4.66 12.26
C PRO A 309 25.60 -3.76 12.79
N PRO A 310 26.63 -3.47 11.97
CA PRO A 310 27.69 -2.55 12.32
C PRO A 310 27.13 -1.23 12.88
N LYS A 311 27.82 -0.61 13.84
CA LYS A 311 27.33 0.61 14.54
C LYS A 311 26.85 1.70 13.57
N ARG A 312 27.59 1.92 12.47
CA ARG A 312 27.23 2.89 11.42
C ARG A 312 25.92 2.54 10.70
N THR A 313 25.77 1.29 10.25
CA THR A 313 24.55 0.79 9.61
C THR A 313 23.35 0.87 10.56
N ARG A 314 23.56 0.53 11.83
CA ARG A 314 22.54 0.65 12.86
C ARG A 314 22.09 2.11 13.04
N ALA A 315 23.03 3.05 13.16
CA ALA A 315 22.71 4.47 13.28
C ALA A 315 21.93 4.98 12.06
N ALA A 316 22.35 4.62 10.84
CA ALA A 316 21.65 4.98 9.61
C ALA A 316 20.21 4.43 9.58
N LEU A 317 20.01 3.16 9.95
CA LEU A 317 18.68 2.55 10.02
C LEU A 317 17.78 3.21 11.08
N ILE A 318 18.35 3.63 12.22
CA ILE A 318 17.60 4.38 13.26
C ILE A 318 17.10 5.70 12.69
N VAL A 319 17.98 6.50 12.08
CA VAL A 319 17.62 7.79 11.47
C VAL A 319 16.55 7.59 10.40
N LEU A 320 16.75 6.60 9.53
CA LEU A 320 15.84 6.29 8.44
C LEU A 320 14.44 5.89 8.94
N ARG A 321 14.36 5.05 9.99
CA ARG A 321 13.09 4.65 10.61
C ARG A 321 12.36 5.83 11.24
N ILE A 322 13.05 6.69 11.97
CA ILE A 322 12.45 7.88 12.60
C ILE A 322 11.88 8.81 11.53
N PHE A 323 12.67 9.07 10.48
CA PHE A 323 12.25 9.90 9.36
C PHE A 323 11.00 9.34 8.66
N MET A 324 11.02 8.06 8.27
CA MET A 324 9.88 7.46 7.56
C MET A 324 8.67 7.25 8.45
N ALA A 325 8.85 7.00 9.75
CA ALA A 325 7.74 6.93 10.69
C ALA A 325 7.04 8.29 10.82
N ARG A 326 7.81 9.38 10.89
CA ARG A 326 7.26 10.75 10.85
C ARG A 326 6.54 10.99 9.53
N HIS A 327 7.15 10.66 8.40
CA HIS A 327 6.54 10.88 7.09
C HIS A 327 5.21 10.12 6.93
N ALA A 328 5.18 8.84 7.28
CA ALA A 328 3.98 8.02 7.22
C ALA A 328 2.90 8.54 8.19
N ALA A 329 3.26 8.88 9.43
CA ALA A 329 2.32 9.45 10.38
C ALA A 329 1.73 10.78 9.89
N TYR A 330 2.58 11.66 9.35
CA TYR A 330 2.17 12.92 8.75
C TYR A 330 1.16 12.69 7.62
N VAL A 331 1.44 11.79 6.67
CA VAL A 331 0.52 11.50 5.56
C VAL A 331 -0.82 10.96 6.08
N GLY A 332 -0.78 9.94 6.95
CA GLY A 332 -2.00 9.34 7.50
C GLY A 332 -2.87 10.36 8.24
N TRP A 333 -2.25 11.24 9.02
CA TRP A 333 -2.99 12.23 9.79
C TRP A 333 -3.47 13.43 8.96
N ASN A 334 -2.78 13.79 7.89
CA ASN A 334 -3.30 14.76 6.91
C ASN A 334 -4.64 14.30 6.32
N TYR A 335 -4.82 13.00 6.05
CA TYR A 335 -6.12 12.48 5.61
C TYR A 335 -7.21 12.69 6.68
N VAL A 336 -6.92 12.37 7.95
CA VAL A 336 -7.86 12.55 9.07
C VAL A 336 -8.26 14.01 9.23
N VAL A 337 -7.27 14.90 9.24
CA VAL A 337 -7.47 16.33 9.43
C VAL A 337 -8.27 16.95 8.30
N GLN A 338 -7.95 16.60 7.05
CA GLN A 338 -8.70 17.09 5.89
C GLN A 338 -10.11 16.51 5.82
N GLY A 339 -10.28 15.23 6.17
CA GLY A 339 -11.60 14.60 6.27
C GLY A 339 -12.49 15.31 7.29
N TYR A 340 -11.99 15.49 8.50
CA TYR A 340 -12.71 16.19 9.57
C TYR A 340 -12.99 17.67 9.22
N GLY A 341 -11.98 18.39 8.72
CA GLY A 341 -12.12 19.79 8.34
C GLY A 341 -13.12 20.01 7.20
N ALA A 342 -13.21 19.06 6.26
CA ALA A 342 -14.18 19.09 5.17
C ALA A 342 -15.62 18.87 5.66
N ASP A 343 -15.88 17.82 6.45
CA ASP A 343 -17.23 17.48 6.92
C ASP A 343 -17.76 18.51 7.95
N MET A 344 -16.88 19.07 8.79
CA MET A 344 -17.24 20.14 9.74
C MET A 344 -17.38 21.53 9.09
N GLY A 345 -17.14 21.65 7.78
CA GLY A 345 -17.22 22.92 7.06
C GLY A 345 -16.14 23.94 7.44
N LEU A 346 -15.07 23.49 8.11
CA LEU A 346 -13.91 24.32 8.47
C LEU A 346 -13.04 24.67 7.26
N VAL A 347 -13.28 24.00 6.12
CA VAL A 347 -12.51 24.15 4.88
C VAL A 347 -13.49 24.23 3.70
N ALA A 348 -13.31 25.18 2.78
CA ALA A 348 -14.25 25.41 1.67
C ALA A 348 -14.35 24.20 0.69
N PRO A 349 -15.48 23.98 -0.02
CA PRO A 349 -15.70 22.82 -0.89
C PRO A 349 -14.59 22.46 -1.88
N GLY A 350 -13.90 23.44 -2.47
CA GLY A 350 -12.76 23.21 -3.35
C GLY A 350 -11.41 23.56 -2.75
N GLN A 351 -11.31 23.72 -1.42
CA GLN A 351 -10.02 23.64 -0.73
C GLN A 351 -9.63 22.19 -0.43
N VAL A 352 -10.57 21.23 -0.41
CA VAL A 352 -10.28 19.79 -0.21
C VAL A 352 -11.04 18.96 -1.24
N LYS A 353 -10.34 18.21 -2.11
CA LYS A 353 -10.97 17.42 -3.18
C LYS A 353 -11.99 16.40 -2.65
N ILE A 354 -11.73 15.89 -1.44
CA ILE A 354 -12.60 14.95 -0.73
C ILE A 354 -14.02 15.51 -0.49
N ARG A 355 -14.20 16.83 -0.40
CA ARG A 355 -15.53 17.46 -0.21
C ARG A 355 -16.37 17.51 -1.50
N LEU A 356 -15.76 17.24 -2.64
CA LEU A 356 -16.44 17.11 -3.94
C LEU A 356 -16.75 15.65 -4.28
N MET A 357 -16.43 14.72 -3.38
CA MET A 357 -16.73 13.30 -3.55
C MET A 357 -18.15 13.01 -3.10
N THR A 358 -18.71 11.94 -3.63
CA THR A 358 -20.07 11.52 -3.34
C THR A 358 -20.20 10.95 -1.92
N ALA A 359 -19.16 10.30 -1.40
CA ALA A 359 -19.14 9.82 -0.01
C ALA A 359 -18.57 10.87 0.97
N PRO A 360 -18.97 10.84 2.27
CA PRO A 360 -18.48 11.78 3.28
C PRO A 360 -16.96 11.78 3.41
N ALA A 361 -16.38 12.93 3.73
CA ALA A 361 -14.94 13.13 3.77
C ALA A 361 -14.24 12.25 4.80
N LEU A 362 -14.90 12.03 5.95
CA LEU A 362 -14.43 11.15 7.01
C LEU A 362 -14.37 9.68 6.58
N VAL A 363 -15.21 9.22 5.66
CA VAL A 363 -15.17 7.83 5.14
C VAL A 363 -13.89 7.61 4.33
N TYR A 364 -13.53 8.56 3.47
CA TYR A 364 -12.25 8.52 2.75
C TYR A 364 -11.05 8.59 3.70
N ALA A 365 -11.11 9.47 4.70
CA ALA A 365 -10.05 9.58 5.69
C ALA A 365 -9.86 8.26 6.48
N ALA A 366 -10.96 7.61 6.86
CA ALA A 366 -10.93 6.32 7.56
C ALA A 366 -10.37 5.18 6.70
N ALA A 367 -10.46 5.26 5.37
CA ALA A 367 -9.86 4.30 4.45
C ALA A 367 -8.37 4.58 4.18
N MET A 368 -8.01 5.86 4.00
CA MET A 368 -6.66 6.26 3.55
C MET A 368 -5.64 6.39 4.68
N ALA A 369 -6.07 6.79 5.89
CA ALA A 369 -5.16 7.03 7.01
C ALA A 369 -4.52 5.75 7.61
N PRO A 370 -5.27 4.64 7.85
CA PRO A 370 -4.76 3.49 8.59
C PRO A 370 -3.49 2.84 8.02
N PRO A 371 -3.32 2.62 6.70
CA PRO A 371 -2.10 2.04 6.14
C PRO A 371 -0.83 2.78 6.55
N TYR A 372 -0.86 4.12 6.52
CA TYR A 372 0.30 4.94 6.84
C TYR A 372 0.57 5.00 8.34
N LEU A 373 -0.47 5.18 9.16
CA LEU A 373 -0.35 5.14 10.62
C LEU A 373 0.18 3.79 11.10
N PHE A 374 -0.23 2.71 10.45
CA PHE A 374 0.26 1.38 10.72
C PHE A 374 1.74 1.20 10.36
N CYS A 375 2.17 1.70 9.19
CA CYS A 375 3.59 1.71 8.83
C CYS A 375 4.43 2.51 9.84
N ALA A 376 3.95 3.67 10.29
CA ALA A 376 4.59 4.46 11.33
C ALA A 376 4.74 3.68 12.65
N PHE A 377 3.66 3.03 13.10
CA PHE A 377 3.67 2.17 14.27
C PHE A 377 4.69 1.02 14.11
N LEU A 378 4.72 0.32 12.98
CA LEU A 378 5.63 -0.79 12.74
C LEU A 378 7.10 -0.35 12.75
N LEU A 379 7.43 0.78 12.11
CA LEU A 379 8.77 1.36 12.08
C LEU A 379 9.27 1.68 13.50
N ILE A 380 8.43 2.32 14.32
CA ILE A 380 8.75 2.66 15.71
C ILE A 380 8.85 1.40 16.58
N ARG A 381 7.90 0.47 16.46
CA ARG A 381 7.89 -0.79 17.21
C ARG A 381 9.17 -1.58 16.97
N ASP A 382 9.59 -1.69 15.72
CA ASP A 382 10.79 -2.46 15.36
C ASP A 382 12.07 -1.74 15.79
N LEU A 383 12.07 -0.40 15.84
CA LEU A 383 13.14 0.39 16.45
C LEU A 383 13.25 0.13 17.96
N LEU A 384 12.12 0.21 18.69
CA LEU A 384 12.09 -0.02 20.14
C LEU A 384 12.50 -1.45 20.52
N ALA A 385 12.19 -2.42 19.66
CA ALA A 385 12.58 -3.81 19.85
C ALA A 385 14.11 -4.03 19.81
N GLN A 386 14.90 -3.08 19.29
CA GLN A 386 16.37 -3.17 19.30
C GLN A 386 17.00 -2.84 20.67
N PHE A 387 16.22 -2.34 21.63
CA PHE A 387 16.70 -2.00 22.96
C PHE A 387 16.35 -3.11 23.95
N ASP A 388 17.36 -3.64 24.65
CA ASP A 388 17.19 -4.80 25.54
C ASP A 388 16.56 -4.40 26.87
N SER A 389 16.90 -3.22 27.40
CA SER A 389 16.40 -2.75 28.70
C SER A 389 15.18 -1.85 28.57
N THR A 390 14.27 -1.96 29.53
CA THR A 390 13.09 -1.10 29.65
C THR A 390 13.46 0.38 29.75
N CYS A 391 14.52 0.71 30.50
CA CYS A 391 15.01 2.08 30.64
C CYS A 391 15.48 2.67 29.30
N ALA A 392 16.23 1.90 28.50
CA ALA A 392 16.67 2.35 27.18
C ALA A 392 15.50 2.54 26.20
N ARG A 393 14.44 1.73 26.32
CA ARG A 393 13.20 1.93 25.54
C ARG A 393 12.49 3.22 25.93
N PHE A 394 12.35 3.52 27.22
CA PHE A 394 11.77 4.78 27.68
C PHE A 394 12.60 5.99 27.22
N GLY A 395 13.93 5.92 27.34
CA GLY A 395 14.84 6.95 26.83
C GLY A 395 14.69 7.16 25.32
N ALA A 396 14.58 6.08 24.54
CA ALA A 396 14.35 6.17 23.09
C ALA A 396 12.99 6.80 22.75
N VAL A 397 11.91 6.42 23.45
CA VAL A 397 10.59 7.03 23.27
C VAL A 397 10.65 8.53 23.56
N ALA A 398 11.25 8.94 24.68
CA ALA A 398 11.40 10.33 25.06
C ALA A 398 12.22 11.13 24.04
N ALA A 399 13.33 10.57 23.56
CA ALA A 399 14.18 11.21 22.55
C ALA A 399 13.45 11.37 21.20
N ILE A 400 12.75 10.34 20.74
CA ILE A 400 11.95 10.42 19.51
C ILE A 400 10.85 11.47 19.69
N TRP A 401 10.12 11.44 20.80
CA TRP A 401 9.08 12.41 21.12
C TRP A 401 9.62 13.84 21.09
N PHE A 402 10.71 14.12 21.81
CA PHE A 402 11.33 15.43 21.87
C PHE A 402 11.78 15.95 20.50
N LEU A 403 12.41 15.09 19.69
CA LEU A 403 12.81 15.43 18.32
C LEU A 403 11.59 15.76 17.44
N GLN A 404 10.49 15.01 17.58
CA GLN A 404 9.26 15.29 16.84
C GLN A 404 8.63 16.62 17.25
N VAL A 405 8.64 16.94 18.55
CA VAL A 405 8.13 18.21 19.09
C VAL A 405 8.93 19.39 18.54
N ILE A 406 10.27 19.33 18.56
CA ILE A 406 11.11 20.41 18.02
C ILE A 406 10.84 20.65 16.54
N LEU A 407 10.86 19.58 15.74
CA LEU A 407 10.61 19.68 14.29
C LEU A 407 9.19 20.16 13.99
N GLY A 408 8.20 19.70 14.77
CA GLY A 408 6.79 20.10 14.64
C GLY A 408 6.55 21.56 15.02
N ALA A 409 7.17 22.03 16.11
CA ALA A 409 7.12 23.43 16.52
C ALA A 409 7.75 24.34 15.46
N GLY A 410 8.91 23.94 14.89
CA GLY A 410 9.56 24.67 13.81
C GLY A 410 8.69 24.79 12.55
N GLU A 411 8.07 23.69 12.10
CA GLU A 411 7.13 23.70 10.98
C GLU A 411 5.88 24.54 11.28
N THR A 412 5.34 24.45 12.49
CA THR A 412 4.15 25.21 12.90
C THR A 412 4.44 26.70 12.95
N LEU A 413 5.61 27.11 13.47
CA LEU A 413 6.07 28.49 13.47
C LEU A 413 6.34 28.99 12.06
N TYR A 414 6.97 28.18 11.20
CA TYR A 414 7.23 28.54 9.80
C TYR A 414 5.93 28.73 9.01
N MET A 415 5.00 27.78 9.11
CA MET A 415 3.72 27.83 8.39
C MET A 415 2.77 28.87 9.00
N GLY A 416 2.73 29.00 10.32
CA GLY A 416 1.98 30.07 11.00
C GLY A 416 2.51 31.45 10.62
N GLY A 417 3.84 31.61 10.60
CA GLY A 417 4.54 32.79 10.09
C GLY A 417 4.16 33.16 8.66
N ALA A 418 4.23 32.18 7.75
CA ALA A 418 3.87 32.37 6.34
C ALA A 418 2.38 32.68 6.13
N ASN A 419 1.49 32.12 6.95
CA ASN A 419 0.04 32.29 6.83
C ASN A 419 -0.51 33.51 7.60
N LEU A 420 0.28 34.17 8.45
CA LEU A 420 -0.12 35.42 9.14
C LEU A 420 -0.47 36.55 8.15
N GLN A 421 -0.01 36.46 6.90
CA GLN A 421 -0.39 37.36 5.81
C GLN A 421 -1.85 37.22 5.36
N HIS A 422 -2.57 36.15 5.74
CA HIS A 422 -3.98 35.89 5.38
C HIS A 422 -4.99 36.24 6.48
N GLY A 423 -4.56 36.94 7.54
CA GLY A 423 -5.39 37.28 8.70
C GLY A 423 -5.20 36.32 9.87
N THR A 424 -5.39 36.85 11.08
CA THR A 424 -5.02 36.20 12.35
C THR A 424 -5.81 34.92 12.64
N LEU A 425 -7.09 34.84 12.30
CA LEU A 425 -7.91 33.65 12.55
C LEU A 425 -7.53 32.45 11.67
N GLY A 426 -7.25 32.70 10.39
CA GLY A 426 -6.81 31.66 9.45
C GLY A 426 -5.44 31.12 9.82
N ALA A 427 -4.50 32.01 10.16
CA ALA A 427 -3.17 31.64 10.62
C ALA A 427 -3.21 30.81 11.92
N LEU A 428 -4.07 31.17 12.89
CA LEU A 428 -4.29 30.40 14.11
C LEU A 428 -4.92 29.04 13.84
N GLY A 429 -5.89 28.96 12.92
CA GLY A 429 -6.49 27.70 12.48
C GLY A 429 -5.45 26.77 11.83
N TYR A 430 -4.62 27.29 10.94
CA TYR A 430 -3.52 26.53 10.33
C TYR A 430 -2.46 26.12 11.34
N ALA A 431 -2.02 27.04 12.19
CA ALA A 431 -1.06 26.73 13.25
C ALA A 431 -1.61 25.67 14.21
N ALA A 432 -2.90 25.71 14.55
CA ALA A 432 -3.56 24.67 15.34
C ALA A 432 -3.60 23.33 14.58
N LEU A 433 -3.99 23.31 13.31
CA LEU A 433 -3.99 22.10 12.47
C LEU A 433 -2.60 21.46 12.40
N TYR A 434 -1.55 22.27 12.19
CA TYR A 434 -0.16 21.81 12.20
C TYR A 434 0.27 21.32 13.59
N PHE A 435 -0.02 22.08 14.65
CA PHE A 435 0.22 21.73 16.06
C PHE A 435 -0.37 20.36 16.42
N PHE A 436 -1.64 20.18 16.06
CA PHE A 436 -2.36 18.93 16.23
C PHE A 436 -1.69 17.82 15.44
N ASN A 437 -1.35 18.02 14.16
CA ASN A 437 -0.75 17.00 13.28
C ASN A 437 0.47 16.26 13.89
N TRP A 438 1.33 16.93 14.68
CA TRP A 438 2.49 16.27 15.33
C TRP A 438 2.23 15.71 16.74
N LEU A 439 1.18 16.16 17.45
CA LEU A 439 0.71 15.47 18.66
C LEU A 439 0.27 14.01 18.37
N PHE A 440 0.00 13.66 17.11
CA PHE A 440 -0.51 12.34 16.74
C PHE A 440 0.54 11.31 16.27
N VAL A 441 1.84 11.66 16.30
CA VAL A 441 2.91 10.63 16.36
C VAL A 441 2.92 9.97 17.76
N VAL A 442 2.41 10.65 18.79
CA VAL A 442 2.39 10.21 20.18
C VAL A 442 1.55 8.94 20.41
N PRO A 443 0.32 8.79 19.86
CA PRO A 443 -0.43 7.53 19.94
C PRO A 443 0.31 6.35 19.30
N CYS A 444 0.97 6.56 18.14
CA CYS A 444 1.78 5.50 17.51
C CYS A 444 2.99 5.13 18.39
N LEU A 445 3.67 6.12 18.96
CA LEU A 445 4.76 5.92 19.92
C LEU A 445 4.30 5.18 21.18
N ALA A 446 3.17 5.60 21.76
CA ALA A 446 2.60 5.00 22.97
C ALA A 446 2.13 3.55 22.73
N ALA A 447 1.45 3.29 21.61
CA ALA A 447 1.05 1.94 21.21
C ALA A 447 2.27 1.05 20.96
N ALA A 448 3.29 1.55 20.26
CA ALA A 448 4.53 0.82 20.01
C ALA A 448 5.28 0.50 21.31
N ALA A 449 5.36 1.46 22.23
CA ALA A 449 5.93 1.26 23.56
C ALA A 449 5.17 0.19 24.35
N ALA A 450 3.84 0.28 24.41
CA ALA A 450 2.99 -0.68 25.12
C ALA A 450 3.16 -2.12 24.59
N VAL A 451 3.19 -2.29 23.26
CA VAL A 451 3.41 -3.61 22.62
C VAL A 451 4.83 -4.12 22.85
N SER A 452 5.84 -3.25 22.75
CA SER A 452 7.23 -3.61 22.99
C SER A 452 7.47 -4.10 24.42
N LEU A 453 6.80 -3.49 25.42
CA LEU A 453 6.87 -3.91 26.81
C LEU A 453 6.22 -5.30 27.02
N ARG A 454 5.12 -5.61 26.32
CA ARG A 454 4.44 -6.92 26.39
C ARG A 454 5.23 -8.06 25.75
N ARG A 455 5.95 -7.80 24.66
CA ARG A 455 6.72 -8.82 23.91
C ARG A 455 7.90 -9.42 24.67
N GLY A 456 8.46 -8.71 25.66
CA GLY A 456 9.55 -9.23 26.51
C GLY A 456 9.20 -10.50 27.31
N ARG A 457 7.92 -10.94 27.31
CA ARG A 457 7.43 -12.06 28.12
C ARG A 457 7.07 -13.35 27.36
N ARG A 458 7.07 -13.40 26.02
CA ARG A 458 6.64 -14.62 25.26
C ARG A 458 7.72 -15.12 24.29
N LYS A 459 8.12 -16.39 24.42
CA LYS A 459 8.81 -17.14 23.36
C LYS A 459 7.84 -17.31 22.18
N THR A 460 8.19 -16.83 20.99
CA THR A 460 7.32 -16.92 19.81
C THR A 460 8.01 -17.69 18.70
N HIS A 461 7.47 -18.80 18.22
CA HIS A 461 8.08 -19.48 17.06
C HIS A 461 7.81 -18.68 15.79
N VAL A 462 8.78 -18.67 14.86
CA VAL A 462 8.57 -18.12 13.52
C VAL A 462 7.50 -18.96 12.82
N SER A 463 6.47 -18.35 12.23
CA SER A 463 5.42 -19.10 11.52
C SER A 463 5.95 -19.73 10.24
N ARG A 464 5.36 -20.84 9.78
CA ARG A 464 5.70 -21.42 8.47
C ARG A 464 5.46 -20.46 7.30
N VAL A 465 4.49 -19.55 7.40
CA VAL A 465 4.26 -18.50 6.40
C VAL A 465 5.43 -17.52 6.33
N ALA A 466 5.98 -17.13 7.49
CA ALA A 466 7.19 -16.30 7.52
C ALA A 466 8.40 -17.07 6.94
N LEU A 467 8.53 -18.38 7.19
CA LEU A 467 9.55 -19.20 6.54
C LEU A 467 9.38 -19.31 5.02
N LEU A 468 8.14 -19.41 4.52
CA LEU A 468 7.84 -19.36 3.08
C LEU A 468 8.41 -18.06 2.49
N TYR A 469 8.10 -16.93 3.14
CA TYR A 469 8.58 -15.63 2.72
C TYR A 469 10.11 -15.56 2.73
N GLU A 470 10.76 -15.88 3.85
CA GLU A 470 12.21 -15.80 3.98
C GLU A 470 12.94 -16.70 2.97
N LYS A 471 12.41 -17.91 2.73
CA LYS A 471 13.01 -18.89 1.82
C LYS A 471 12.93 -18.48 0.35
N TYR A 472 11.84 -17.86 -0.07
CA TYR A 472 11.60 -17.56 -1.49
C TYR A 472 11.80 -16.08 -1.83
N LEU A 473 11.36 -15.16 -0.98
CA LEU A 473 11.26 -13.72 -1.27
C LEU A 473 12.13 -12.83 -0.36
N GLY A 474 12.61 -13.34 0.77
CA GLY A 474 13.53 -12.61 1.66
C GLY A 474 14.86 -12.29 0.98
N LEU A 475 15.71 -11.46 1.60
CA LEU A 475 16.96 -10.95 0.98
C LEU A 475 17.88 -12.06 0.42
N ARG A 476 17.86 -13.26 1.02
CA ARG A 476 18.65 -14.43 0.57
C ARG A 476 17.79 -15.54 -0.05
N GLY A 477 16.52 -15.25 -0.30
CA GLY A 477 15.55 -16.17 -0.83
C GLY A 477 15.76 -16.48 -2.30
N LEU A 478 15.23 -17.63 -2.72
CA LEU A 478 15.46 -18.20 -4.06
C LEU A 478 15.10 -17.25 -5.21
N TYR A 479 14.05 -16.44 -5.04
CA TYR A 479 13.49 -15.54 -6.06
C TYR A 479 13.68 -14.06 -5.72
N TYR A 480 14.53 -13.71 -4.74
CA TYR A 480 14.76 -12.33 -4.33
C TYR A 480 15.09 -11.41 -5.52
N ARG A 481 16.02 -11.81 -6.39
CA ARG A 481 16.45 -10.99 -7.54
C ARG A 481 15.34 -10.79 -8.57
N TRP A 482 14.52 -11.81 -8.80
CA TRP A 482 13.35 -11.72 -9.69
C TRP A 482 12.28 -10.81 -9.10
N LYS A 483 12.11 -10.86 -7.79
CA LYS A 483 11.24 -9.94 -7.06
C LYS A 483 11.73 -8.50 -7.20
N ILE A 484 13.03 -8.21 -7.07
CA ILE A 484 13.57 -6.86 -7.29
C ILE A 484 13.28 -6.39 -8.73
N LEU A 485 13.56 -7.21 -9.75
CA LEU A 485 13.23 -6.86 -11.14
C LEU A 485 11.73 -6.54 -11.32
N GLY A 486 10.84 -7.38 -10.76
CA GLY A 486 9.39 -7.17 -10.88
C GLY A 486 8.89 -5.93 -10.14
N LEU A 487 9.33 -5.75 -8.89
CA LEU A 487 8.94 -4.61 -8.06
C LEU A 487 9.46 -3.30 -8.64
N GLN A 488 10.70 -3.26 -9.14
CA GLN A 488 11.24 -2.05 -9.73
C GLN A 488 10.54 -1.65 -11.03
N TYR A 489 10.20 -2.62 -11.88
CA TYR A 489 9.33 -2.35 -13.03
C TYR A 489 7.97 -1.76 -12.61
N LEU A 490 7.33 -2.34 -11.58
CA LEU A 490 6.05 -1.84 -11.06
C LEU A 490 6.19 -0.43 -10.48
N THR A 491 7.28 -0.15 -9.75
CA THR A 491 7.59 1.18 -9.22
C THR A 491 7.72 2.20 -10.35
N ILE A 492 8.38 1.86 -11.46
CA ILE A 492 8.48 2.77 -12.63
C ILE A 492 7.10 3.09 -13.18
N LEU A 493 6.27 2.07 -13.42
CA LEU A 493 4.91 2.25 -13.92
C LEU A 493 4.12 3.21 -13.01
N LEU A 494 4.15 2.94 -11.71
CA LEU A 494 3.37 3.67 -10.72
C LEU A 494 3.88 5.10 -10.50
N GLN A 495 5.18 5.28 -10.31
CA GLN A 495 5.78 6.59 -10.04
C GLN A 495 5.79 7.47 -11.29
N ALA A 496 6.01 6.91 -12.49
CA ALA A 496 6.00 7.70 -13.71
C ALA A 496 4.59 8.23 -14.04
N VAL A 497 3.55 7.40 -13.89
CA VAL A 497 2.15 7.80 -14.14
C VAL A 497 1.67 8.86 -13.15
N THR A 498 2.10 8.78 -11.90
CA THR A 498 1.59 9.66 -10.83
C THR A 498 2.42 10.92 -10.62
N LYS A 499 3.74 10.90 -10.86
CA LYS A 499 4.62 12.04 -10.56
C LYS A 499 4.89 12.93 -11.77
N LEU A 500 5.20 12.34 -12.93
CA LEU A 500 5.62 13.13 -14.08
C LEU A 500 4.51 14.07 -14.57
N PRO A 501 3.24 13.66 -14.70
CA PRO A 501 2.19 14.55 -15.17
C PRO A 501 1.92 15.69 -14.19
N ASP A 502 1.98 15.42 -12.89
CA ASP A 502 1.73 16.39 -11.81
C ASP A 502 2.86 17.42 -11.72
N VAL A 503 4.11 16.97 -11.71
CA VAL A 503 5.27 17.87 -11.68
C VAL A 503 5.40 18.64 -12.99
N GLY A 504 5.10 18.01 -14.13
CA GLY A 504 5.08 18.69 -15.43
C GLY A 504 4.00 19.78 -15.52
N ALA A 505 2.83 19.54 -14.92
CA ALA A 505 1.79 20.57 -14.77
C ALA A 505 2.23 21.69 -13.80
N LEU A 506 2.91 21.35 -12.70
CA LEU A 506 3.46 22.35 -11.78
C LEU A 506 4.46 23.27 -12.49
N VAL A 507 5.36 22.72 -13.32
CA VAL A 507 6.30 23.52 -14.14
C VAL A 507 5.56 24.47 -15.05
N TRP A 508 4.49 24.02 -15.68
CA TRP A 508 3.67 24.86 -16.52
C TRP A 508 3.05 26.03 -15.75
N THR A 509 2.54 25.76 -14.54
CA THR A 509 1.86 26.77 -13.71
C THR A 509 2.81 27.64 -12.88
N GLN A 510 4.12 27.39 -12.88
CA GLN A 510 5.05 28.06 -11.95
C GLN A 510 5.08 29.59 -12.13
N SER A 511 4.98 30.09 -13.37
CA SER A 511 4.97 31.54 -13.66
C SER A 511 3.76 32.25 -13.05
N HIS A 512 2.64 31.54 -12.90
CA HIS A 512 1.42 32.03 -12.24
C HIS A 512 1.64 32.44 -10.78
N PHE A 513 2.57 31.78 -10.12
CA PHE A 513 2.80 31.95 -8.69
C PHE A 513 4.05 32.80 -8.40
N GLN A 514 4.78 33.28 -9.42
CA GLN A 514 6.05 34.01 -9.24
C GLN A 514 5.90 35.31 -8.45
N TYR A 515 4.73 35.95 -8.47
CA TYR A 515 4.47 37.23 -7.79
C TYR A 515 3.63 37.10 -6.53
N SER A 516 3.26 35.89 -6.12
CA SER A 516 2.59 35.69 -4.84
C SER A 516 3.65 35.76 -3.72
N PRO A 517 3.56 36.70 -2.75
CA PRO A 517 4.47 36.71 -1.60
C PRO A 517 4.35 35.43 -0.75
N LEU A 518 3.29 34.65 -0.97
CA LEU A 518 3.08 33.30 -0.47
C LEU A 518 3.79 32.21 -1.27
N VAL A 519 4.49 32.46 -2.37
CA VAL A 519 5.15 31.42 -3.17
C VAL A 519 6.64 31.72 -3.41
N ASP A 520 7.10 32.91 -3.06
CA ASP A 520 8.52 33.25 -3.17
C ASP A 520 9.35 32.62 -2.03
N LEU A 521 9.69 31.35 -2.22
CA LEU A 521 10.72 30.62 -1.49
C LEU A 521 12.13 30.90 -2.06
N GLY A 522 12.34 32.00 -2.79
CA GLY A 522 13.56 32.21 -3.57
C GLY A 522 13.69 31.19 -4.70
N GLY A 523 12.56 30.86 -5.35
CA GLY A 523 12.51 30.13 -6.63
C GLY A 523 13.34 28.84 -6.71
N ALA A 524 13.03 27.80 -5.91
CA ALA A 524 13.46 26.46 -6.31
C ALA A 524 12.73 26.13 -7.64
N PRO A 525 13.43 26.03 -8.78
CA PRO A 525 12.73 25.88 -10.05
C PRO A 525 12.12 24.47 -10.09
N SER A 526 10.84 24.37 -10.47
CA SER A 526 10.13 23.08 -10.50
C SER A 526 10.62 22.18 -11.65
N ALA A 527 11.25 22.77 -12.68
CA ALA A 527 11.87 22.04 -13.79
C ALA A 527 13.05 21.14 -13.34
N PRO A 528 14.02 21.60 -12.54
CA PRO A 528 15.00 20.74 -11.87
C PRO A 528 14.36 19.59 -11.09
N ALA A 529 13.26 19.83 -10.38
CA ALA A 529 12.57 18.77 -9.66
C ALA A 529 11.99 17.72 -10.64
N TYR A 530 11.38 18.16 -11.76
CA TYR A 530 10.94 17.25 -12.83
C TYR A 530 12.08 16.36 -13.32
N TRP A 531 13.23 16.96 -13.67
CA TRP A 531 14.37 16.22 -14.19
C TRP A 531 15.02 15.32 -13.13
N PHE A 532 15.05 15.74 -11.87
CA PHE A 532 15.48 14.88 -10.77
C PHE A 532 14.63 13.60 -10.70
N PHE A 533 13.30 13.70 -10.76
CA PHE A 533 12.42 12.52 -10.77
C PHE A 533 12.60 11.68 -12.02
N PHE A 534 12.71 12.30 -13.18
CA PHE A 534 12.99 11.59 -14.42
C PHE A 534 14.31 10.82 -14.36
N ILE A 535 15.38 11.44 -13.85
CA ILE A 535 16.68 10.78 -13.65
C ILE A 535 16.55 9.60 -12.69
N MET A 536 15.82 9.74 -11.58
CA MET A 536 15.59 8.63 -10.64
C MET A 536 14.81 7.49 -11.28
N LEU A 537 13.80 7.77 -12.12
CA LEU A 537 13.09 6.76 -12.92
C LEU A 537 13.99 6.10 -13.97
N ALA A 538 14.85 6.87 -14.62
CA ALA A 538 15.82 6.36 -15.58
C ALA A 538 16.83 5.43 -14.89
N ILE A 539 17.36 5.83 -13.73
CA ILE A 539 18.21 4.96 -12.89
C ILE A 539 17.45 3.68 -12.53
N ASN A 540 16.19 3.80 -12.08
CA ASN A 540 15.37 2.64 -11.75
C ASN A 540 15.15 1.70 -12.95
N SER A 541 14.99 2.26 -14.16
CA SER A 541 14.81 1.45 -15.38
C SER A 541 16.05 0.63 -15.76
N LEU A 542 17.24 1.09 -15.40
CA LEU A 542 18.50 0.50 -15.85
C LEU A 542 19.20 -0.32 -14.75
N TYR A 543 19.25 0.19 -13.52
CA TYR A 543 20.11 -0.37 -12.47
C TYR A 543 19.81 -1.84 -12.16
N PRO A 544 18.55 -2.33 -12.03
CA PRO A 544 18.28 -3.71 -11.62
C PRO A 544 18.79 -4.71 -12.67
N GLY A 545 18.52 -4.40 -13.94
CA GLY A 545 18.97 -5.20 -15.08
C GLY A 545 20.49 -5.17 -15.20
N ALA A 546 21.12 -3.99 -15.15
CA ALA A 546 22.56 -3.84 -15.23
C ALA A 546 23.28 -4.54 -14.07
N LEU A 547 22.84 -4.29 -12.83
CA LEU A 547 23.41 -4.86 -11.62
C LEU A 547 23.42 -6.39 -11.70
N TYR A 548 22.29 -7.02 -12.04
CA TYR A 548 22.22 -8.47 -12.10
C TYR A 548 22.83 -9.09 -13.37
N TYR A 549 22.91 -8.33 -14.46
CA TYR A 549 23.63 -8.73 -15.67
C TYR A 549 25.15 -8.87 -15.40
N TYR A 550 25.74 -7.93 -14.67
CA TYR A 550 27.16 -7.95 -14.30
C TYR A 550 27.45 -8.77 -13.03
N ALA A 551 26.52 -8.85 -12.09
CA ALA A 551 26.62 -9.67 -10.88
C ALA A 551 26.81 -11.17 -11.17
N ALA A 552 26.42 -11.64 -12.35
CA ALA A 552 26.72 -13.01 -12.79
C ALA A 552 28.23 -13.34 -12.80
N ARG A 553 29.11 -12.33 -12.72
CA ARG A 553 30.57 -12.48 -12.68
C ARG A 553 31.22 -12.20 -11.31
N SER A 554 30.49 -11.72 -10.30
CA SER A 554 31.06 -11.23 -9.03
C SER A 554 30.46 -11.92 -7.80
N SER A 555 31.21 -11.92 -6.69
CA SER A 555 30.82 -12.47 -5.39
C SER A 555 29.43 -11.98 -4.97
N SER A 556 28.50 -12.93 -4.77
CA SER A 556 27.04 -12.73 -4.69
C SER A 556 26.53 -11.81 -3.58
N ARG A 557 27.36 -11.45 -2.60
CA ARG A 557 26.95 -10.73 -1.38
C ARG A 557 26.95 -9.22 -1.52
N SER A 558 27.90 -8.66 -2.27
CA SER A 558 27.96 -7.21 -2.48
C SER A 558 26.81 -6.72 -3.36
N THR A 559 26.42 -7.52 -4.34
CA THR A 559 25.43 -7.14 -5.36
C THR A 559 24.03 -7.00 -4.76
N ASP A 560 23.60 -7.94 -3.93
CA ASP A 560 22.26 -7.89 -3.32
C ASP A 560 22.16 -6.75 -2.27
N THR A 561 23.28 -6.40 -1.63
CA THR A 561 23.35 -5.25 -0.70
C THR A 561 23.31 -3.92 -1.46
N VAL A 562 23.98 -3.83 -2.61
CA VAL A 562 23.93 -2.66 -3.50
C VAL A 562 22.52 -2.46 -4.05
N ALA A 563 21.81 -3.53 -4.43
CA ALA A 563 20.42 -3.46 -4.85
C ALA A 563 19.54 -2.83 -3.76
N ALA A 564 19.63 -3.33 -2.53
CA ALA A 564 18.88 -2.79 -1.39
C ALA A 564 19.21 -1.31 -1.11
N LEU A 565 20.45 -0.86 -1.31
CA LEU A 565 20.82 0.54 -1.14
C LEU A 565 20.24 1.44 -2.25
N CYS A 566 20.23 0.95 -3.50
CA CYS A 566 19.59 1.62 -4.62
C CYS A 566 18.09 1.77 -4.36
N ASP A 567 17.43 0.71 -3.88
CA ASP A 567 16.01 0.74 -3.52
C ASP A 567 15.71 1.81 -2.47
N VAL A 568 16.46 1.84 -1.36
CA VAL A 568 16.30 2.89 -0.34
C VAL A 568 16.45 4.28 -0.92
N THR A 569 17.43 4.49 -1.81
CA THR A 569 17.70 5.79 -2.41
C THR A 569 16.56 6.23 -3.33
N LEU A 570 16.06 5.31 -4.15
CA LEU A 570 14.94 5.56 -5.06
C LEU A 570 13.64 5.80 -4.29
N ASP A 571 13.31 4.96 -3.31
CA ASP A 571 12.10 5.10 -2.49
C ASP A 571 12.10 6.41 -1.68
N LEU A 572 13.26 6.81 -1.14
CA LEU A 572 13.41 8.13 -0.52
C LEU A 572 13.17 9.24 -1.54
N SER A 573 13.76 9.13 -2.73
CA SER A 573 13.58 10.13 -3.79
C SER A 573 12.10 10.28 -4.17
N TYR A 574 11.37 9.18 -4.33
CA TYR A 574 9.93 9.19 -4.64
C TYR A 574 9.07 9.72 -3.49
N SER A 575 9.50 9.54 -2.24
CA SER A 575 8.85 10.12 -1.05
C SER A 575 9.13 11.63 -0.94
N PHE A 576 10.37 12.06 -1.17
CA PHE A 576 10.77 13.48 -1.19
C PHE A 576 10.08 14.24 -2.30
N GLY A 577 10.00 13.65 -3.50
CA GLY A 577 8.71 13.37 -4.10
C GLY A 577 7.65 14.46 -4.19
N TRP A 578 6.41 14.03 -4.19
CA TRP A 578 5.58 14.06 -2.99
C TRP A 578 5.89 15.14 -1.94
N ILE A 579 6.79 15.02 -0.97
CA ILE A 579 6.99 16.11 0.03
C ILE A 579 7.23 17.47 -0.65
N PHE A 580 8.02 17.53 -1.73
CA PHE A 580 8.26 18.73 -2.50
C PHE A 580 6.97 19.20 -3.19
N VAL A 581 6.30 18.31 -3.91
CA VAL A 581 5.03 18.62 -4.58
C VAL A 581 3.98 19.11 -3.57
N THR A 582 3.75 18.35 -2.51
CA THR A 582 2.95 18.68 -1.34
C THR A 582 3.35 20.04 -0.78
N LYS A 583 4.62 20.34 -0.47
CA LYS A 583 5.01 21.64 0.11
C LYS A 583 4.79 22.83 -0.82
N GLN A 584 5.00 22.65 -2.13
CA GLN A 584 4.69 23.68 -3.13
C GLN A 584 3.17 23.91 -3.24
N PHE A 585 2.35 22.85 -3.10
CA PHE A 585 0.88 22.93 -3.18
C PHE A 585 0.15 23.11 -1.84
N VAL A 586 0.76 22.82 -0.68
CA VAL A 586 0.14 22.78 0.67
C VAL A 586 -0.06 24.17 1.25
N ARG A 587 0.53 25.20 0.66
CA ARG A 587 0.05 26.57 0.86
C ARG A 587 -1.43 26.75 0.44
N PHE A 588 -2.05 25.75 -0.22
CA PHE A 588 -3.41 25.80 -0.77
C PHE A 588 -4.35 24.62 -0.40
N CYS A 589 -4.14 23.93 0.74
CA CYS A 589 -5.09 22.98 1.37
C CYS A 589 -5.56 21.71 0.61
N ARG A 590 -5.23 21.50 -0.67
CA ARG A 590 -5.88 20.46 -1.49
C ARG A 590 -5.06 19.22 -1.83
N TRP A 591 -3.83 19.09 -1.33
CA TRP A 591 -2.94 18.01 -1.78
C TRP A 591 -2.94 16.76 -0.88
N THR A 592 -4.10 16.10 -0.78
CA THR A 592 -4.18 14.66 -0.42
C THR A 592 -4.54 13.85 -1.67
N PRO A 593 -3.74 12.85 -2.06
CA PRO A 593 -4.11 11.88 -3.06
C PRO A 593 -5.43 11.20 -2.71
N THR A 594 -6.42 11.29 -3.59
CA THR A 594 -7.69 10.62 -3.36
C THR A 594 -7.96 9.52 -4.39
N SER A 595 -7.25 9.55 -5.52
CA SER A 595 -7.33 8.49 -6.52
C SER A 595 -6.53 7.27 -6.07
N PHE A 596 -6.99 6.08 -6.42
CA PHE A 596 -6.32 4.83 -6.05
C PHE A 596 -4.82 4.80 -6.47
N LEU A 597 -4.51 5.20 -7.70
CA LEU A 597 -3.14 5.16 -8.23
C LEU A 597 -2.22 6.16 -7.53
N ASP A 598 -2.69 7.38 -7.25
CA ASP A 598 -1.89 8.39 -6.55
C ASP A 598 -1.61 7.96 -5.10
N SER A 599 -2.60 7.37 -4.42
CA SER A 599 -2.44 6.83 -3.07
C SER A 599 -1.46 5.66 -3.03
N LEU A 600 -1.55 4.75 -4.01
CA LEU A 600 -0.61 3.64 -4.13
C LEU A 600 0.81 4.14 -4.44
N GLY A 601 0.96 5.14 -5.30
CA GLY A 601 2.24 5.78 -5.62
C GLY A 601 2.88 6.47 -4.42
N LEU A 602 2.09 7.04 -3.51
CA LEU A 602 2.58 7.58 -2.25
C LEU A 602 2.94 6.49 -1.23
N PHE A 603 2.16 5.42 -1.17
CA PHE A 603 2.33 4.39 -0.15
C PHE A 603 3.46 3.41 -0.43
N THR A 604 3.65 3.03 -1.70
CA THR A 604 4.62 1.98 -2.10
C THR A 604 6.03 2.25 -1.57
N PRO A 605 6.61 3.47 -1.70
CA PRO A 605 7.93 3.76 -1.15
C PRO A 605 8.01 3.61 0.39
N VAL A 606 6.93 3.94 1.11
CA VAL A 606 6.88 3.85 2.58
C VAL A 606 6.96 2.38 3.03
N VAL A 607 6.19 1.51 2.38
CA VAL A 607 6.20 0.07 2.66
C VAL A 607 7.53 -0.55 2.27
N HIS A 608 8.00 -0.34 1.04
CA HIS A 608 9.28 -0.88 0.60
C HIS A 608 10.41 -0.54 1.58
N LEU A 609 10.45 0.70 2.07
CA LEU A 609 11.50 1.13 2.98
C LEU A 609 11.41 0.51 4.38
N LEU A 610 10.20 0.34 4.94
CA LEU A 610 9.97 -0.45 6.16
C LEU A 610 10.58 -1.85 6.04
N PHE A 611 10.38 -2.49 4.89
CA PHE A 611 10.84 -3.86 4.66
C PHE A 611 12.31 -3.94 4.34
N THR A 612 12.86 -3.01 3.57
CA THR A 612 14.30 -2.94 3.33
C THR A 612 15.06 -2.76 4.64
N CYS A 613 14.57 -1.94 5.58
CA CYS A 613 15.14 -1.86 6.93
C CYS A 613 15.16 -3.23 7.63
N ARG A 614 14.04 -3.97 7.62
CA ARG A 614 13.96 -5.31 8.23
C ARG A 614 14.90 -6.31 7.55
N ALA A 615 14.96 -6.27 6.22
CA ALA A 615 15.77 -7.17 5.41
C ALA A 615 17.27 -6.95 5.64
N VAL A 616 17.71 -5.70 5.71
CA VAL A 616 19.12 -5.34 6.01
C VAL A 616 19.51 -5.81 7.41
N GLU A 617 18.63 -5.64 8.41
CA GLU A 617 18.88 -6.13 9.77
C GLU A 617 18.95 -7.65 9.84
N ALA A 618 18.03 -8.34 9.17
CA ALA A 618 18.04 -9.80 9.09
C ALA A 618 19.31 -10.31 8.39
N ALA A 619 19.75 -9.64 7.33
CA ALA A 619 20.93 -10.03 6.58
C ALA A 619 22.24 -9.78 7.33
N ALA A 620 22.32 -8.73 8.15
CA ALA A 620 23.44 -8.49 9.04
C ALA A 620 23.52 -9.52 10.17
N ALA A 621 22.37 -10.00 10.64
CA ALA A 621 22.28 -11.03 11.67
C ALA A 621 22.63 -12.44 11.14
N ASP A 622 22.33 -12.73 9.87
CA ASP A 622 22.41 -14.07 9.29
C ASP A 622 23.68 -14.28 8.44
N GLU A 623 24.83 -13.77 8.86
CA GLU A 623 26.09 -13.77 8.09
C GLU A 623 26.55 -15.15 7.58
N ARG A 624 26.07 -16.24 8.18
CA ARG A 624 26.50 -17.63 7.89
C ARG A 624 25.68 -18.36 6.83
N ARG A 625 24.48 -17.90 6.44
CA ARG A 625 23.67 -18.60 5.42
C ARG A 625 24.20 -18.37 3.99
N PRO A 626 24.48 -19.42 3.19
CA PRO A 626 24.92 -19.25 1.81
C PRO A 626 23.85 -18.51 0.98
N ALA A 627 24.28 -17.70 0.01
CA ALA A 627 23.37 -17.03 -0.90
C ALA A 627 22.69 -18.09 -1.79
N THR A 628 21.36 -18.23 -1.69
CA THR A 628 20.58 -19.20 -2.48
C THR A 628 19.81 -18.58 -3.64
N ALA A 629 19.89 -17.25 -3.79
CA ALA A 629 19.15 -16.52 -4.80
C ALA A 629 19.54 -16.95 -6.22
N ARG A 630 18.54 -17.35 -7.02
CA ARG A 630 18.76 -17.69 -8.43
C ARG A 630 19.12 -16.44 -9.21
N HIS A 631 20.17 -16.54 -10.02
CA HIS A 631 20.51 -15.48 -10.96
C HIS A 631 19.45 -15.41 -12.08
N PRO A 632 18.89 -14.23 -12.37
CA PRO A 632 18.13 -14.04 -13.59
C PRO A 632 19.03 -14.25 -14.82
N SER A 633 18.46 -14.71 -15.92
CA SER A 633 19.23 -14.90 -17.16
C SER A 633 19.63 -13.54 -17.74
N LYS A 634 20.73 -13.48 -18.49
CA LYS A 634 21.16 -12.26 -19.21
C LYS A 634 20.04 -11.70 -20.08
N LYS A 635 19.28 -12.58 -20.75
CA LYS A 635 18.10 -12.21 -21.55
C LYS A 635 17.02 -11.56 -20.68
N ALA A 636 16.73 -12.11 -19.50
CA ALA A 636 15.74 -11.54 -18.59
C ALA A 636 16.15 -10.15 -18.07
N CYS A 637 17.43 -9.97 -17.71
CA CYS A 637 17.96 -8.66 -17.30
C CYS A 637 17.85 -7.63 -18.44
N ALA A 638 18.26 -7.99 -19.66
CA ALA A 638 18.16 -7.11 -20.82
C ALA A 638 16.69 -6.79 -21.17
N THR A 639 15.81 -7.79 -21.09
CA THR A 639 14.37 -7.63 -21.33
C THR A 639 13.75 -6.68 -20.31
N HIS A 640 14.08 -6.82 -19.03
CA HIS A 640 13.63 -5.90 -17.98
C HIS A 640 14.05 -4.47 -18.30
N SER A 641 15.34 -4.21 -18.55
CA SER A 641 15.80 -2.85 -18.84
C SER A 641 15.14 -2.25 -20.08
N LEU A 642 15.03 -3.03 -21.17
CA LEU A 642 14.40 -2.57 -22.41
C LEU A 642 12.91 -2.28 -22.21
N LEU A 643 12.18 -3.16 -21.51
CA LEU A 643 10.78 -2.98 -21.19
C LEU A 643 10.57 -1.76 -20.28
N SER A 644 11.37 -1.61 -19.23
CA SER A 644 11.30 -0.48 -18.30
C SER A 644 11.52 0.87 -19.00
N VAL A 645 12.53 0.95 -19.88
CA VAL A 645 12.80 2.17 -20.68
C VAL A 645 11.67 2.45 -21.66
N ALA A 646 11.19 1.42 -22.38
CA ALA A 646 10.08 1.57 -23.32
C ALA A 646 8.80 2.03 -22.61
N THR A 647 8.46 1.45 -21.46
CA THR A 647 7.31 1.84 -20.64
C THR A 647 7.45 3.29 -20.16
N LEU A 648 8.63 3.70 -19.66
CA LEU A 648 8.87 5.09 -19.25
C LEU A 648 8.70 6.07 -20.41
N ALA A 649 9.23 5.73 -21.60
CA ALA A 649 9.08 6.56 -22.80
C ALA A 649 7.62 6.66 -23.25
N VAL A 650 6.87 5.56 -23.24
CA VAL A 650 5.43 5.55 -23.55
C VAL A 650 4.67 6.42 -22.56
N ILE A 651 4.93 6.31 -21.26
CA ILE A 651 4.27 7.13 -20.23
C ILE A 651 4.61 8.61 -20.43
N MET A 652 5.85 8.95 -20.76
CA MET A 652 6.22 10.33 -21.09
C MET A 652 5.41 10.85 -22.28
N VAL A 653 5.33 10.09 -23.37
CA VAL A 653 4.60 10.52 -24.57
C VAL A 653 3.10 10.58 -24.35
N VAL A 654 2.51 9.65 -23.60
CA VAL A 654 1.05 9.59 -23.40
C VAL A 654 0.59 10.57 -22.33
N SER A 655 1.29 10.63 -21.20
CA SER A 655 0.83 11.38 -20.02
C SER A 655 1.40 12.80 -19.91
N CYS A 656 2.48 13.11 -20.64
CA CYS A 656 3.11 14.44 -20.60
C CYS A 656 3.06 15.21 -21.93
N ARG A 657 2.35 14.72 -22.96
CA ARG A 657 2.30 15.38 -24.30
C ARG A 657 1.82 16.82 -24.25
N ASP A 658 0.82 17.09 -23.41
CA ASP A 658 0.15 18.38 -23.31
C ASP A 658 0.83 19.35 -22.33
N ARG A 659 2.01 19.01 -21.80
CA ARG A 659 2.68 19.76 -20.73
C ARG A 659 4.20 19.67 -20.82
N TYR A 660 4.89 20.21 -19.82
CA TYR A 660 6.33 20.07 -19.69
C TYR A 660 6.74 18.58 -19.63
N PRO A 661 7.77 18.14 -20.39
CA PRO A 661 8.73 18.94 -21.14
C PRO A 661 8.38 19.16 -22.63
N PHE A 662 7.30 18.56 -23.15
CA PHE A 662 6.97 18.60 -24.58
C PHE A 662 6.28 19.89 -25.02
N LYS A 663 5.64 20.58 -24.08
CA LYS A 663 4.98 21.87 -24.32
C LYS A 663 5.64 22.94 -23.44
N ALA A 664 6.00 24.05 -24.04
CA ALA A 664 6.51 25.24 -23.35
C ALA A 664 5.37 26.18 -22.96
N GLN A 665 5.53 26.90 -21.85
CA GLN A 665 4.56 27.89 -21.36
C GLN A 665 4.18 28.88 -22.47
N ASN A 666 2.92 29.30 -22.48
CA ASN A 666 2.42 30.38 -23.35
C ASN A 666 2.05 31.63 -22.51
N ARG A 667 1.65 32.71 -23.19
CA ARG A 667 1.28 33.97 -22.55
C ARG A 667 0.10 33.85 -21.57
N CYS A 668 -0.81 32.88 -21.77
CA CYS A 668 -2.00 32.68 -20.93
C CYS A 668 -1.81 31.57 -19.87
N SER A 669 -0.57 31.13 -19.63
CA SER A 669 -0.26 30.16 -18.57
C SER A 669 -0.81 30.72 -17.24
N PRO A 670 -1.57 29.92 -16.46
CA PRO A 670 -1.61 28.46 -16.42
C PRO A 670 -2.58 27.78 -17.42
N CYS A 671 -3.30 28.55 -18.24
CA CYS A 671 -4.19 28.05 -19.29
C CYS A 671 -3.51 28.01 -20.68
N GLU A 672 -4.28 27.61 -21.69
CA GLU A 672 -3.87 27.48 -23.08
C GLU A 672 -4.55 28.52 -23.95
N CYS A 673 -3.76 29.23 -24.76
CA CYS A 673 -4.28 30.15 -25.77
C CYS A 673 -3.62 29.98 -27.14
N GLU A 674 -4.43 30.22 -28.17
CA GLU A 674 -4.02 30.35 -29.57
C GLU A 674 -4.01 31.84 -29.90
N GLY A 675 -2.83 32.46 -29.94
CA GLY A 675 -2.72 33.91 -30.04
C GLY A 675 -3.30 34.61 -28.80
N SER A 676 -4.36 35.39 -28.97
CA SER A 676 -5.09 36.09 -27.89
C SER A 676 -6.41 35.41 -27.50
N VAL A 677 -6.69 34.21 -28.04
CA VAL A 677 -7.92 33.47 -27.75
C VAL A 677 -7.64 32.39 -26.70
N LEU A 678 -8.34 32.46 -25.57
CA LEU A 678 -8.27 31.45 -24.51
C LEU A 678 -9.03 30.18 -24.92
N THR A 679 -8.35 29.04 -24.95
CA THR A 679 -8.86 27.80 -25.55
C THR A 679 -9.13 26.67 -24.55
N SER A 680 -8.30 26.52 -23.51
CA SER A 680 -8.45 25.46 -22.52
C SER A 680 -7.70 25.77 -21.22
N CYS A 681 -8.30 25.48 -20.07
CA CYS A 681 -7.66 25.55 -18.75
C CYS A 681 -7.47 24.16 -18.12
N LYS A 682 -7.36 23.10 -18.94
CA LYS A 682 -7.17 21.72 -18.46
C LYS A 682 -5.97 21.57 -17.53
N LEU A 683 -4.83 22.17 -17.86
CA LEU A 683 -3.60 22.06 -17.08
C LEU A 683 -3.71 22.71 -15.71
N ALA A 684 -4.47 23.79 -15.59
CA ALA A 684 -4.80 24.41 -14.31
C ALA A 684 -5.57 23.43 -13.39
N ASN A 685 -6.50 22.65 -13.95
CA ASN A 685 -7.18 21.61 -13.18
C ASN A 685 -6.21 20.50 -12.74
N VAL A 686 -5.28 20.09 -13.60
CA VAL A 686 -4.26 19.07 -13.24
C VAL A 686 -3.29 19.60 -12.18
N ALA A 687 -2.87 20.85 -12.28
CA ALA A 687 -2.12 21.55 -11.25
C ALA A 687 -2.96 21.91 -10.01
N ARG A 688 -4.28 21.61 -10.05
CA ARG A 688 -5.24 21.80 -8.95
C ARG A 688 -5.29 23.25 -8.45
N THR A 689 -5.17 24.21 -9.37
CA THR A 689 -5.25 25.64 -9.07
C THR A 689 -6.70 26.06 -8.83
N TRP A 690 -6.93 26.90 -7.83
CA TRP A 690 -8.25 27.44 -7.47
C TRP A 690 -8.39 28.93 -7.81
N THR A 691 -7.27 29.60 -8.07
CA THR A 691 -7.23 30.97 -8.57
C THR A 691 -6.61 30.98 -9.96
N LEU A 692 -7.38 31.42 -10.94
CA LEU A 692 -6.93 31.71 -12.29
C LEU A 692 -6.84 33.21 -12.47
N ASP A 693 -5.67 33.75 -12.16
CA ASP A 693 -5.24 35.06 -12.63
C ASP A 693 -4.78 35.01 -14.10
N LEU A 694 -5.67 35.46 -14.98
CA LEU A 694 -5.44 35.66 -16.40
C LEU A 694 -5.42 37.16 -16.71
N SER A 695 -5.07 37.99 -15.73
CA SER A 695 -5.00 39.44 -15.91
C SER A 695 -3.77 39.85 -16.73
N ASP A 696 -3.89 40.95 -17.48
CA ASP A 696 -2.81 41.53 -18.30
C ASP A 696 -2.17 40.50 -19.25
N LYS A 697 -3.00 39.63 -19.83
CA LYS A 697 -2.55 38.61 -20.78
C LYS A 697 -2.86 39.00 -22.22
N GLY A 698 -3.52 40.13 -22.46
CA GLY A 698 -3.97 40.57 -23.78
C GLY A 698 -4.92 39.57 -24.44
N ILE A 699 -5.80 38.98 -23.63
CA ILE A 699 -6.87 38.08 -24.08
C ILE A 699 -7.95 38.92 -24.76
N THR A 700 -8.40 38.47 -25.92
CA THR A 700 -9.45 39.15 -26.70
C THR A 700 -10.73 38.32 -26.76
N GLU A 701 -10.63 37.01 -26.57
CA GLU A 701 -11.76 36.08 -26.66
C GLU A 701 -11.55 34.89 -25.70
N VAL A 702 -12.64 34.41 -25.09
CA VAL A 702 -12.67 33.17 -24.32
C VAL A 702 -13.57 32.16 -25.01
N ARG A 703 -13.04 31.00 -25.41
CA ARG A 703 -13.87 29.92 -26.00
C ARG A 703 -14.84 29.36 -24.95
N PRO A 704 -16.07 28.97 -25.32
CA PRO A 704 -17.07 28.45 -24.38
C PRO A 704 -16.59 27.29 -23.51
N GLU A 705 -15.83 26.36 -24.10
CA GLU A 705 -15.32 25.16 -23.42
C GLU A 705 -14.00 25.41 -22.67
N ALA A 706 -13.44 26.62 -22.69
CA ALA A 706 -12.12 26.88 -22.13
C ALA A 706 -12.03 26.55 -20.63
N MET A 707 -13.13 26.74 -19.89
CA MET A 707 -13.20 26.51 -18.44
C MET A 707 -13.82 25.17 -18.05
N ARG A 708 -14.20 24.32 -19.02
CA ARG A 708 -14.93 23.07 -18.77
C ARG A 708 -14.27 22.15 -17.73
N ASP A 709 -12.94 22.07 -17.77
CA ASP A 709 -12.15 21.20 -16.90
C ASP A 709 -11.93 21.76 -15.48
N VAL A 710 -12.15 23.07 -15.27
CA VAL A 710 -11.95 23.75 -13.96
C VAL A 710 -13.26 24.07 -13.26
N ARG A 711 -14.40 23.66 -13.81
CA ARG A 711 -15.75 24.03 -13.36
C ARG A 711 -16.04 23.75 -11.88
N SER A 712 -15.50 22.65 -11.35
CA SER A 712 -15.68 22.22 -9.96
C SER A 712 -14.50 22.56 -9.04
N THR A 713 -13.52 23.32 -9.54
CA THR A 713 -12.27 23.62 -8.82
C THR A 713 -11.94 25.11 -8.76
N LEU A 714 -12.51 25.92 -9.65
CA LEU A 714 -12.22 27.35 -9.77
C LEU A 714 -13.00 28.21 -8.77
N TYR A 715 -12.27 28.90 -7.88
CA TYR A 715 -12.81 29.81 -6.86
C TYR A 715 -12.69 31.26 -7.27
N ASN A 716 -11.53 31.64 -7.80
CA ASN A 716 -11.22 33.01 -8.19
C ASN A 716 -10.86 33.02 -9.66
N LEU A 717 -11.59 33.80 -10.45
CA LEU A 717 -11.27 34.05 -11.85
C LEU A 717 -10.99 35.53 -12.02
N TRP A 718 -9.76 35.88 -12.39
CA TRP A 718 -9.38 37.25 -12.71
C TRP A 718 -9.03 37.35 -14.19
N LEU A 719 -9.75 38.21 -14.88
CA LEU A 719 -9.56 38.52 -16.30
C LEU A 719 -9.25 40.01 -16.49
N SER A 720 -8.74 40.65 -15.44
CA SER A 720 -8.51 42.09 -15.40
C SER A 720 -7.50 42.54 -16.46
N ASP A 721 -7.49 43.81 -16.84
CA ASP A 721 -6.47 44.36 -17.75
C ASP A 721 -6.41 43.67 -19.13
N ASN A 722 -7.53 43.10 -19.57
CA ASN A 722 -7.68 42.56 -20.92
C ASN A 722 -8.63 43.46 -21.72
N GLU A 723 -8.14 44.64 -22.10
CA GLU A 723 -8.95 45.68 -22.75
C GLU A 723 -9.64 45.21 -24.04
N GLY A 724 -9.00 44.29 -24.78
CA GLY A 724 -9.55 43.71 -26.01
C GLY A 724 -10.62 42.64 -25.80
N LEU A 725 -10.91 42.25 -24.55
CA LEU A 725 -11.97 41.29 -24.22
C LEU A 725 -13.31 42.02 -24.19
N MET A 726 -14.12 41.82 -25.23
CA MET A 726 -15.37 42.56 -25.42
C MET A 726 -16.62 41.83 -24.90
N ALA A 727 -16.54 40.50 -24.74
CA ALA A 727 -17.65 39.68 -24.27
C ALA A 727 -17.15 38.37 -23.64
N LEU A 728 -17.99 37.78 -22.80
CA LEU A 728 -17.81 36.42 -22.28
C LEU A 728 -18.89 35.50 -22.84
N PRO A 729 -18.61 34.20 -23.04
CA PRO A 729 -19.64 33.23 -23.38
C PRO A 729 -20.75 33.22 -22.32
N PRO A 730 -22.05 33.23 -22.70
CA PRO A 730 -23.17 33.39 -21.76
C PRO A 730 -23.20 32.34 -20.64
N TYR A 731 -22.84 31.10 -20.98
CA TYR A 731 -22.86 29.95 -20.06
C TYR A 731 -21.54 29.72 -19.32
N LEU A 732 -20.50 30.51 -19.62
CA LEU A 732 -19.16 30.28 -19.05
C LEU A 732 -19.20 30.27 -17.52
N CYS A 733 -19.93 31.21 -16.93
CA CYS A 733 -20.04 31.36 -15.49
C CYS A 733 -21.08 30.42 -14.88
N GLU A 734 -22.13 30.03 -15.60
CA GLU A 734 -23.17 29.11 -15.08
C GLU A 734 -22.58 27.74 -14.72
N ASP A 735 -21.57 27.30 -15.47
CA ASP A 735 -20.88 26.03 -15.21
C ASP A 735 -19.91 26.09 -14.01
N LEU A 736 -19.50 27.28 -13.54
CA LEU A 736 -18.52 27.44 -12.47
C LEU A 736 -19.14 27.30 -11.06
N GLU A 737 -19.58 26.09 -10.73
CA GLU A 737 -20.39 25.76 -9.55
C GLU A 737 -19.85 26.28 -8.20
N VAL A 738 -18.52 26.44 -8.07
CA VAL A 738 -17.84 26.83 -6.83
C VAL A 738 -17.17 28.20 -6.91
N LEU A 739 -17.47 29.00 -7.94
CA LEU A 739 -16.91 30.34 -8.10
C LEU A 739 -17.30 31.25 -6.93
N MET A 740 -16.30 31.93 -6.38
CA MET A 740 -16.44 32.86 -5.25
C MET A 740 -16.12 34.30 -5.67
N THR A 741 -15.10 34.48 -6.51
CA THR A 741 -14.61 35.80 -6.93
C THR A 741 -14.49 35.88 -8.44
N LEU A 742 -15.04 36.93 -9.04
CA LEU A 742 -14.86 37.28 -10.44
C LEU A 742 -14.32 38.70 -10.56
N SER A 743 -13.20 38.87 -11.26
CA SER A 743 -12.65 40.19 -11.61
C SER A 743 -12.64 40.38 -13.13
N LEU A 744 -13.29 41.45 -13.58
CA LEU A 744 -13.37 41.90 -14.97
C LEU A 744 -12.84 43.33 -15.13
N MET A 745 -12.10 43.85 -14.14
CA MET A 745 -11.63 45.23 -14.12
C MET A 745 -10.85 45.59 -15.41
N ARG A 746 -11.07 46.79 -15.95
CA ARG A 746 -10.36 47.30 -17.14
C ARG A 746 -10.41 46.32 -18.32
N THR A 747 -11.61 45.80 -18.60
CA THR A 747 -11.92 45.02 -19.81
C THR A 747 -12.90 45.78 -20.70
N GLY A 748 -12.99 45.41 -21.97
CA GLY A 748 -13.93 45.99 -22.94
C GLY A 748 -15.36 45.45 -22.86
N ILE A 749 -15.67 44.64 -21.84
CA ILE A 749 -16.98 44.00 -21.69
C ILE A 749 -18.06 45.04 -21.37
N THR A 750 -19.14 45.03 -22.15
CA THR A 750 -20.29 45.95 -21.98
C THR A 750 -21.49 45.32 -21.29
N GLU A 751 -21.58 43.99 -21.27
CA GLU A 751 -22.68 43.23 -20.66
C GLU A 751 -22.12 42.10 -19.78
N LEU A 752 -22.66 41.96 -18.57
CA LEU A 752 -22.24 40.89 -17.65
C LEU A 752 -22.85 39.55 -18.06
N PRO A 753 -22.11 38.43 -17.90
CA PRO A 753 -22.70 37.11 -17.99
C PRO A 753 -23.73 36.90 -16.88
N ASN A 754 -24.62 35.93 -17.07
CA ASN A 754 -25.54 35.52 -16.02
C ASN A 754 -24.76 34.91 -14.84
N LEU A 755 -24.93 35.48 -13.65
CA LEU A 755 -24.29 35.01 -12.40
C LEU A 755 -25.33 34.42 -11.44
N ALA A 756 -26.55 34.16 -11.91
CA ALA A 756 -27.61 33.56 -11.13
C ALA A 756 -27.23 32.12 -10.73
N ASN A 757 -27.78 31.67 -9.60
CA ASN A 757 -27.60 30.31 -9.07
C ASN A 757 -26.16 29.93 -8.66
N LEU A 758 -25.18 30.84 -8.74
CA LEU A 758 -23.84 30.63 -8.19
C LEU A 758 -23.84 30.66 -6.67
N LYS A 759 -24.05 29.49 -6.06
CA LYS A 759 -24.29 29.31 -4.61
C LYS A 759 -23.16 29.79 -3.69
N TYR A 760 -21.95 29.98 -4.21
CA TYR A 760 -20.76 30.38 -3.45
C TYR A 760 -20.19 31.74 -3.87
N PHE A 761 -20.82 32.42 -4.83
CA PHE A 761 -20.31 33.68 -5.37
C PHE A 761 -20.44 34.82 -4.35
N GLU A 762 -19.33 35.46 -3.98
CA GLU A 762 -19.27 36.48 -2.93
C GLU A 762 -18.74 37.83 -3.45
N ASN A 763 -17.77 37.84 -4.37
CA ASN A 763 -17.01 39.04 -4.75
C ASN A 763 -17.05 39.30 -6.27
N LEU A 764 -17.37 40.54 -6.65
CA LEU A 764 -17.36 41.00 -8.04
C LEU A 764 -16.56 42.30 -8.18
N PHE A 765 -15.62 42.34 -9.13
CA PHE A 765 -14.83 43.54 -9.45
C PHE A 765 -15.02 43.96 -10.90
N LEU A 766 -15.51 45.18 -11.11
CA LEU A 766 -15.90 45.77 -12.40
C LEU A 766 -15.19 47.10 -12.69
N ASP A 767 -14.20 47.46 -11.89
CA ASP A 767 -13.58 48.79 -11.95
C ASP A 767 -13.05 49.14 -13.35
N GLY A 768 -13.37 50.34 -13.84
CA GLY A 768 -12.92 50.83 -15.15
C GLY A 768 -13.58 50.18 -16.36
N MET A 769 -14.73 49.51 -16.19
CA MET A 769 -15.54 48.97 -17.29
C MET A 769 -16.56 49.98 -17.84
N ASN A 770 -17.14 49.68 -19.00
CA ASN A 770 -18.14 50.52 -19.67
C ASN A 770 -19.55 49.88 -19.67
N ILE A 771 -19.95 49.30 -18.55
CA ILE A 771 -21.30 48.73 -18.37
C ILE A 771 -22.28 49.85 -17.98
N SER A 772 -23.44 49.91 -18.63
CA SER A 772 -24.45 50.93 -18.36
C SER A 772 -25.44 50.54 -17.24
N SER A 773 -25.86 49.28 -17.20
CA SER A 773 -26.79 48.75 -16.20
C SER A 773 -26.60 47.25 -15.99
N ILE A 774 -27.05 46.73 -14.84
CA ILE A 774 -27.00 45.30 -14.51
C ILE A 774 -28.43 44.79 -14.28
N PRO A 775 -28.91 43.79 -15.05
CA PRO A 775 -30.24 43.21 -14.89
C PRO A 775 -30.49 42.68 -13.47
N GLY A 776 -31.70 42.84 -12.93
CA GLY A 776 -31.98 42.52 -11.52
C GLY A 776 -32.13 41.06 -11.14
N ASP A 777 -32.08 40.17 -12.11
CA ASP A 777 -31.99 38.72 -11.92
C ASP A 777 -30.55 38.19 -12.02
N THR A 778 -29.57 39.02 -12.44
CA THR A 778 -28.16 38.63 -12.62
C THR A 778 -27.55 37.94 -11.40
N PHE A 779 -27.98 38.30 -10.19
CA PHE A 779 -27.44 37.77 -8.93
C PHE A 779 -28.42 36.85 -8.19
N ALA A 780 -29.54 36.47 -8.81
CA ALA A 780 -30.59 35.70 -8.15
C ALA A 780 -30.05 34.35 -7.62
N GLY A 781 -30.20 34.11 -6.31
CA GLY A 781 -29.74 32.86 -5.68
C GLY A 781 -28.24 32.80 -5.37
N SER A 782 -27.47 33.86 -5.65
CA SER A 782 -26.06 33.97 -5.27
C SER A 782 -25.87 34.36 -3.79
N ARG A 783 -24.62 34.27 -3.31
CA ARG A 783 -24.21 34.74 -1.97
C ARG A 783 -23.45 36.07 -2.03
N LEU A 784 -23.73 36.88 -3.05
CA LEU A 784 -22.97 38.10 -3.33
C LEU A 784 -22.91 38.99 -2.09
N ARG A 785 -21.69 39.40 -1.72
CA ARG A 785 -21.39 40.25 -0.55
C ARG A 785 -20.82 41.60 -0.95
N PHE A 786 -19.93 41.59 -1.94
CA PHE A 786 -19.05 42.71 -2.26
C PHE A 786 -19.04 42.96 -3.77
N VAL A 787 -19.33 44.19 -4.17
CA VAL A 787 -19.28 44.63 -5.58
C VAL A 787 -18.44 45.89 -5.70
N HIS A 788 -17.38 45.86 -6.50
CA HIS A 788 -16.56 47.02 -6.83
C HIS A 788 -16.87 47.49 -8.25
N ALA A 789 -17.29 48.74 -8.38
CA ALA A 789 -17.87 49.33 -9.59
C ALA A 789 -17.43 50.80 -9.71
N THR A 790 -16.12 51.05 -9.57
CA THR A 790 -15.52 52.39 -9.63
C THR A 790 -15.01 52.74 -11.02
N ASN A 791 -14.93 54.02 -11.33
CA ASN A 791 -14.49 54.58 -12.61
C ASN A 791 -15.27 54.04 -13.82
N MET A 792 -16.59 53.84 -13.67
CA MET A 792 -17.47 53.38 -14.75
C MET A 792 -18.36 54.55 -15.22
N PRO A 793 -18.04 55.22 -16.35
CA PRO A 793 -18.62 56.54 -16.69
C PRO A 793 -20.10 56.52 -17.03
N ASN A 794 -20.62 55.38 -17.49
CA ASN A 794 -22.00 55.22 -17.94
C ASN A 794 -22.86 54.37 -16.99
N PHE A 795 -22.31 53.95 -15.86
CA PHE A 795 -22.97 53.02 -14.96
C PHE A 795 -24.04 53.72 -14.11
N GLN A 796 -25.25 53.18 -14.14
CA GLN A 796 -26.34 53.56 -13.26
C GLN A 796 -26.63 52.45 -12.26
N LEU A 797 -26.60 52.79 -10.97
CA LEU A 797 -26.86 51.86 -9.87
C LEU A 797 -28.36 51.81 -9.57
N ASP A 798 -29.01 50.67 -9.79
CA ASP A 798 -30.41 50.43 -9.42
C ASP A 798 -30.49 49.48 -8.20
N ALA A 799 -31.27 49.86 -7.19
CA ALA A 799 -31.51 49.02 -6.00
C ALA A 799 -32.23 47.71 -6.36
N ALA A 800 -33.04 47.70 -7.43
CA ALA A 800 -33.71 46.50 -7.91
C ALA A 800 -32.72 45.41 -8.34
N THR A 801 -31.50 45.79 -8.75
CA THR A 801 -30.43 44.87 -9.13
C THR A 801 -30.08 43.88 -8.01
N PHE A 802 -30.19 44.33 -6.76
CA PHE A 802 -29.76 43.60 -5.57
C PHE A 802 -30.92 43.10 -4.70
N ALA A 803 -32.17 43.23 -5.16
CA ALA A 803 -33.35 42.87 -4.36
C ALA A 803 -33.31 41.42 -3.83
N ARG A 804 -32.71 40.51 -4.60
CA ARG A 804 -32.62 39.06 -4.29
C ARG A 804 -31.29 38.64 -3.64
N THR A 805 -30.37 39.55 -3.31
CA THR A 805 -29.07 39.25 -2.70
C THR A 805 -29.08 39.53 -1.19
N ARG A 806 -29.56 38.55 -0.40
CA ARG A 806 -29.72 38.70 1.07
C ARG A 806 -28.41 38.83 1.86
N GLN A 807 -27.26 38.54 1.24
CA GLN A 807 -25.95 38.58 1.90
C GLN A 807 -25.12 39.80 1.49
N LEU A 808 -25.69 40.71 0.68
CA LEU A 808 -25.00 41.89 0.21
C LEU A 808 -24.60 42.75 1.41
N THR A 809 -23.31 43.05 1.49
CA THR A 809 -22.72 43.83 2.59
C THR A 809 -22.33 45.21 2.12
N ALA A 810 -21.70 45.31 0.95
CA ALA A 810 -21.25 46.59 0.40
C ALA A 810 -21.20 46.62 -1.13
N VAL A 811 -21.49 47.78 -1.70
CA VAL A 811 -21.26 48.13 -3.10
C VAL A 811 -20.41 49.40 -3.13
N TRP A 812 -19.25 49.33 -3.78
CA TRP A 812 -18.38 50.48 -4.00
C TRP A 812 -18.63 51.04 -5.39
N ILE A 813 -18.99 52.31 -5.44
CA ILE A 813 -19.11 53.08 -6.67
C ILE A 813 -18.14 54.27 -6.64
N GLY A 814 -17.79 54.81 -7.79
CA GLY A 814 -16.88 55.93 -7.87
C GLY A 814 -16.79 56.48 -9.28
N GLY A 815 -16.80 57.80 -9.44
CA GLY A 815 -16.79 58.46 -10.75
C GLY A 815 -17.76 59.63 -10.81
N SER A 816 -17.72 60.39 -11.91
CA SER A 816 -18.37 61.72 -12.02
C SER A 816 -19.90 61.72 -12.14
N ASN A 817 -20.56 60.58 -12.38
CA ASN A 817 -21.99 60.52 -12.78
C ASN A 817 -22.86 59.48 -12.06
N THR A 818 -22.36 58.77 -11.03
CA THR A 818 -23.13 57.70 -10.37
C THR A 818 -23.36 58.04 -8.89
N ASP A 819 -24.61 58.30 -8.52
CA ASP A 819 -25.00 58.56 -7.13
C ASP A 819 -25.30 57.27 -6.37
N CYS A 820 -24.99 57.25 -5.07
CA CYS A 820 -25.38 56.13 -4.21
C CYS A 820 -26.89 56.09 -4.00
N VAL A 821 -27.46 54.89 -4.07
CA VAL A 821 -28.89 54.62 -3.81
C VAL A 821 -29.06 53.83 -2.52
N ALA A 822 -30.27 53.87 -1.94
CA ALA A 822 -30.61 53.01 -0.82
C ALA A 822 -30.68 51.55 -1.28
N LEU A 823 -29.74 50.73 -0.81
CA LEU A 823 -29.65 49.32 -1.17
C LEU A 823 -30.53 48.44 -0.26
N PRO A 824 -31.00 47.29 -0.75
CA PRO A 824 -31.80 46.36 0.04
C PRO A 824 -30.99 45.73 1.19
N HIS A 825 -31.69 45.25 2.22
CA HIS A 825 -31.13 44.50 3.36
C HIS A 825 -30.03 45.24 4.15
N GLU A 826 -30.11 46.58 4.24
CA GLU A 826 -29.12 47.43 4.94
C GLU A 826 -27.68 47.35 4.38
N ALA A 827 -27.53 46.94 3.11
CA ALA A 827 -26.22 46.96 2.45
C ALA A 827 -25.70 48.39 2.29
N ALA A 828 -24.40 48.60 2.50
CA ALA A 828 -23.79 49.91 2.35
C ALA A 828 -23.50 50.23 0.88
N CYS A 829 -23.95 51.38 0.39
CA CYS A 829 -23.40 52.01 -0.80
C CYS A 829 -22.29 52.97 -0.39
N ILE A 830 -21.10 52.82 -0.99
CA ILE A 830 -19.90 53.57 -0.66
C ILE A 830 -19.37 54.24 -1.93
N ASP A 831 -19.42 55.57 -1.97
CA ASP A 831 -18.81 56.37 -3.04
C ASP A 831 -17.33 56.69 -2.74
N GLN A 832 -16.54 57.13 -3.73
CA GLN A 832 -15.16 57.63 -3.60
C GLN A 832 -15.00 58.79 -2.61
N ARG A 833 -16.09 59.48 -2.26
CA ARG A 833 -16.15 60.50 -1.20
C ARG A 833 -16.50 59.94 0.19
N CYS A 834 -16.56 58.61 0.34
CA CYS A 834 -16.90 57.89 1.57
C CYS A 834 -18.26 58.30 2.18
N ARG A 835 -19.23 58.72 1.36
CA ARG A 835 -20.59 59.02 1.81
C ARG A 835 -21.39 57.72 1.89
N PHE A 836 -21.91 57.42 3.07
CA PHE A 836 -22.78 56.27 3.32
C PHE A 836 -24.24 56.67 3.14
N VAL A 837 -24.97 55.94 2.30
CA VAL A 837 -26.45 56.07 2.22
C VAL A 837 -27.08 55.06 3.17
N SER A 838 -26.91 55.27 4.49
CA SER A 838 -27.75 54.72 5.57
C SER A 838 -27.30 55.33 6.93
N GLU A 839 -28.17 55.30 7.94
CA GLU A 839 -27.92 55.77 9.32
C GLU A 839 -26.81 55.02 10.09
N LEU A 840 -26.08 54.11 9.44
CA LEU A 840 -24.93 53.42 10.04
C LEU A 840 -23.72 54.35 10.05
N ASN A 841 -23.39 54.85 11.24
CA ASN A 841 -22.15 55.58 11.51
C ASN A 841 -20.95 54.81 10.90
N ALA A 842 -20.16 55.48 10.06
CA ALA A 842 -19.06 54.91 9.27
C ALA A 842 -18.11 54.07 10.13
N GLU A 843 -17.87 54.51 11.35
CA GLU A 843 -17.01 53.85 12.34
C GLU A 843 -17.54 52.47 12.79
N SER A 844 -18.86 52.30 12.87
CA SER A 844 -19.50 51.02 13.26
C SER A 844 -19.49 50.00 12.11
N PHE A 845 -19.63 50.48 10.88
CA PHE A 845 -19.58 49.70 9.66
C PHE A 845 -18.14 49.24 9.37
N LEU A 846 -17.16 50.16 9.46
CA LEU A 846 -15.75 49.84 9.35
C LEU A 846 -15.32 48.89 10.48
N ASN A 847 -15.75 49.08 11.74
CA ASN A 847 -15.47 48.11 12.81
C ASN A 847 -16.08 46.72 12.58
N ARG A 848 -17.28 46.61 11.95
CA ARG A 848 -17.89 45.32 11.58
C ARG A 848 -17.09 44.59 10.49
N ILE A 849 -16.52 45.34 9.54
CA ILE A 849 -15.70 44.78 8.45
C ILE A 849 -14.28 44.45 8.95
N PHE A 850 -13.63 45.34 9.69
CA PHE A 850 -12.24 45.19 10.15
C PHE A 850 -12.04 44.19 11.29
N LYS A 851 -13.05 43.91 12.14
CA LYS A 851 -12.95 42.81 13.12
C LYS A 851 -12.85 41.41 12.49
N LYS A 852 -13.00 41.28 11.16
CA LYS A 852 -12.86 40.01 10.43
C LYS A 852 -11.57 39.88 9.60
N GLY A 853 -10.66 40.86 9.60
CA GLY A 853 -9.30 40.72 9.04
C GLY A 853 -8.71 42.06 8.54
N PRO A 854 -7.38 42.26 8.61
CA PRO A 854 -6.74 43.50 8.17
C PRO A 854 -6.51 43.53 6.65
N CYS A 855 -6.72 44.70 6.03
CA CYS A 855 -6.18 44.99 4.69
C CYS A 855 -4.67 45.18 4.79
N LEU A 856 -3.92 44.53 3.89
CA LEU A 856 -2.50 44.76 3.70
C LEU A 856 -2.31 46.13 3.01
N SER A 857 -1.50 46.98 3.64
CA SER A 857 -1.12 48.31 3.18
C SER A 857 -0.11 48.28 2.02
N GLU A 858 -0.18 49.31 1.17
CA GLU A 858 0.87 49.85 0.29
C GLU A 858 1.81 48.85 -0.40
N TYR A 859 1.58 48.64 -1.70
CA TYR A 859 2.63 48.22 -2.64
C TYR A 859 2.47 49.02 -3.93
N ASP A 860 3.11 50.19 -3.99
CA ASP A 860 3.37 50.89 -5.24
C ASP A 860 4.41 50.10 -6.06
N GLY A 861 4.06 49.72 -7.29
CA GLY A 861 5.07 49.56 -8.36
C GLY A 861 5.41 48.15 -8.88
N ALA A 862 4.52 47.14 -8.84
CA ALA A 862 4.74 45.87 -9.55
C ALA A 862 3.61 45.54 -10.55
N PRO A 863 3.90 45.34 -11.86
CA PRO A 863 2.91 44.80 -12.79
C PRO A 863 2.71 43.31 -12.50
N GLY A 864 1.49 42.90 -12.15
CA GLY A 864 1.14 41.48 -12.00
C GLY A 864 0.71 41.01 -10.60
N CYS A 865 0.49 41.91 -9.65
CA CYS A 865 -0.32 41.60 -8.46
C CYS A 865 -1.71 42.19 -8.66
N GLY A 866 -2.72 41.32 -8.85
CA GLY A 866 -4.12 41.70 -8.68
C GLY A 866 -4.31 42.27 -7.28
N ALA A 867 -4.23 43.60 -7.19
CA ALA A 867 -4.53 44.33 -5.98
C ALA A 867 -5.96 43.93 -5.56
N MET A 868 -6.13 43.38 -4.36
CA MET A 868 -7.30 43.81 -3.60
C MET A 868 -7.24 45.33 -3.65
N PRO A 869 -8.27 46.06 -4.11
CA PRO A 869 -8.23 47.50 -4.03
C PRO A 869 -7.97 47.84 -2.56
N CYS A 870 -6.76 48.33 -2.26
CA CYS A 870 -6.52 48.96 -0.99
C CYS A 870 -7.59 50.04 -0.87
N PHE A 871 -8.35 50.02 0.23
CA PHE A 871 -9.32 51.05 0.52
C PHE A 871 -8.70 52.42 0.21
N PRO A 872 -9.41 53.36 -0.44
CA PRO A 872 -8.94 54.73 -0.53
C PRO A 872 -8.53 55.17 0.87
N GLN A 873 -7.27 55.59 1.07
CA GLN A 873 -6.80 56.09 2.38
C GLN A 873 -7.75 57.17 2.92
N SER A 874 -8.42 57.90 2.02
CA SER A 874 -9.45 58.89 2.32
C SER A 874 -10.65 58.36 3.12
N CYS A 875 -10.95 57.06 3.10
CA CYS A 875 -12.02 56.45 3.90
C CYS A 875 -11.52 55.87 5.24
N LEU A 876 -10.21 55.81 5.46
CA LEU A 876 -9.57 55.26 6.66
C LEU A 876 -9.11 56.34 7.65
N THR A 877 -8.97 57.59 7.21
CA THR A 877 -8.67 58.73 8.08
C THR A 877 -9.95 59.49 8.42
N PRO A 878 -10.39 59.50 9.69
CA PRO A 878 -11.48 60.38 10.08
C PRO A 878 -11.01 61.83 9.93
N SER A 879 -11.78 62.66 9.23
CA SER A 879 -11.68 64.12 9.31
C SER A 879 -12.34 64.62 10.58
#